data_AF-A0A4Y6I5Z5-F1
#
_entry.id   AF-A0A4Y6I5Z5-F1
#
_cell.length_a   1.000
_cell.length_b   1.000
_cell.length_c   1.000
_cell.angle_alpha   90.00
_cell.angle_beta   90.00
_cell.angle_gamma   90.00
#
_symmetry.space_group_name_H-M   'P 1'
#
loop_
_entity.id
_entity.type
_entity.pdbx_description
1 polymer ?
#
loop_
_entity_poly.entity_id
_entity_poly.type
_entity_poly.pdbx_seq_one_letter_code
_entity_poly.pdbx_strand_id
1 'polypeptide(L)'
;MSDKLKKIILGSSSLLGLFALTGVAASCGSDSSNKNTGKDGNGTVGGDENFFGGTNLEERIENGRSGAAISPKTQGFDQTSRAETIVAHTFSESGAQSRALNAIRDVYNKLVDANKKAIEGTAEGQEPNLPNPEVSSAALPVKFQNIGSGYPAGANKVSLDIVSKNKSLYDIVLNYTPVASNLAENNMLLSFNSAQTSLNTDLTDFSEKFVSSNLNSEGIDNVSTWVLPAFKSTNVLAINSPVLSYIVKSLKDAGVTVEAGSESFFNEIETKGVSDREGVQGIWGTPVSNISELAKGMVLSKEIFESYDKLIEFASRVQPLFENSKTGTKANVHVFGVDSATSLYTQAVFAELNADPRKMIQAVNKSGGITKVSYQALHTDGSEARIASETIYNKISSAVQSGGVKLLPGGQFSSNDQVKHRYAFSIGSTAGYSHNFINAEQKTIIEYKKDGRIDNTLSFEPRSFDNIPSNTSAIMGISAFSSLPEKEQNKIKRNTQPSEQITKWQPLYVYGGRNNPILAHDYLAQTYTNSENETIKVQLPAFSYAFADAESQQAFADRVAVAEFDYTKAALFATLAFNKSELGKYADYIAKLKELNLYAGTVITKLGNNGVDDPTTTVSILFIVKDAIDTSNENAKVRPLKDSAIEAIATAGYEKITLNKTQILQEEELHSIPTPSKWRKENQYNVIYSQGPSIIGLRSNPVNQDAAKAFVKWLLTTDKKYDFANGNGKLNLTPRDFLQRQMSYILPYKGFEVAEGTASLFGKNEYLKVALSLFGKGATDKDYRVYEEPGSSKAQTFRNSIDAAWEGLQKSVDNQTAATDKIQDFSNFASKIQA
;
A
#
# COMPACT_ATOMS: atom_id res chain seq x y z
N MET A 1 10.29 9.10 64.71
CA MET A 1 11.54 8.30 64.58
C MET A 1 11.32 7.30 63.46
N SER A 2 12.29 6.96 62.62
CA SER A 2 13.67 7.48 62.51
C SER A 2 14.11 7.59 61.06
N ASP A 3 15.13 8.39 60.81
CA ASP A 3 15.75 8.60 59.50
C ASP A 3 16.42 7.34 58.95
N LYS A 4 16.23 7.08 57.64
CA LYS A 4 17.24 6.51 56.72
C LYS A 4 16.75 6.45 55.27
N LEU A 5 16.89 7.55 54.53
CA LEU A 5 17.43 7.58 53.14
C LEU A 5 17.51 9.04 52.65
N LYS A 6 18.72 9.55 52.35
CA LYS A 6 18.91 10.89 51.74
C LYS A 6 20.27 11.01 51.04
N LYS A 7 20.26 11.06 49.69
CA LYS A 7 21.41 11.37 48.79
C LYS A 7 22.55 10.31 48.90
N ILE A 8 23.51 10.11 47.99
CA ILE A 8 24.33 10.90 47.03
C ILE A 8 24.68 9.90 45.87
N ILE A 9 24.94 10.18 44.58
CA ILE A 9 25.05 11.34 43.66
C ILE A 9 24.76 10.80 42.21
N LEU A 10 24.74 11.50 41.06
CA LEU A 10 24.18 12.79 40.57
C LEU A 10 24.97 13.19 39.29
N GLY A 11 24.38 13.07 38.09
CA GLY A 11 24.99 13.62 36.86
C GLY A 11 24.23 13.24 35.57
N SER A 12 23.87 14.16 34.67
CA SER A 12 23.87 15.63 34.80
C SER A 12 22.84 16.25 33.85
N SER A 13 22.06 17.21 34.33
CA SER A 13 21.09 17.97 33.52
C SER A 13 20.90 19.39 34.05
N SER A 14 21.09 20.36 33.15
CA SER A 14 20.96 21.81 33.35
C SER A 14 20.97 22.49 31.96
N LEU A 15 20.39 23.67 31.74
CA LEU A 15 19.85 24.67 32.67
C LEU A 15 18.53 25.30 32.17
N LEU A 16 17.87 26.07 33.03
CA LEU A 16 16.72 26.96 32.76
C LEU A 16 17.11 28.18 31.89
N GLY A 17 16.22 29.05 31.38
CA GLY A 17 14.75 29.12 31.40
C GLY A 17 14.18 30.48 31.87
N LEU A 18 13.02 30.87 31.32
CA LEU A 18 12.14 32.02 31.66
C LEU A 18 12.52 33.46 31.24
N PHE A 19 11.49 34.34 31.27
CA PHE A 19 11.40 35.68 30.65
C PHE A 19 11.42 36.84 31.67
N ALA A 20 11.80 38.07 31.25
CA ALA A 20 11.14 39.32 31.68
C ALA A 20 11.45 40.57 30.81
N LEU A 21 10.43 41.05 30.10
CA LEU A 21 10.00 42.44 29.81
C LEU A 21 10.93 43.68 29.74
N THR A 22 10.52 44.57 28.81
CA THR A 22 10.63 46.05 28.77
C THR A 22 11.97 46.76 28.56
N GLY A 23 12.03 47.53 27.47
CA GLY A 23 12.94 48.67 27.26
C GLY A 23 12.41 49.55 26.13
N VAL A 24 11.97 50.77 26.44
CA VAL A 24 11.48 51.74 25.45
C VAL A 24 12.62 52.69 25.07
N ALA A 25 12.88 52.83 23.76
CA ALA A 25 13.73 53.86 23.18
C ALA A 25 13.10 54.33 21.85
N ALA A 26 13.29 55.59 21.48
CA ALA A 26 12.49 56.22 20.42
C ALA A 26 13.32 57.01 19.40
N SER A 27 12.80 57.00 18.16
CA SER A 27 13.00 58.01 17.10
C SER A 27 14.36 58.09 16.39
N CYS A 28 14.31 58.73 15.22
CA CYS A 28 15.40 59.11 14.31
C CYS A 28 16.20 57.94 13.67
N GLY A 29 16.25 57.73 12.35
CA GLY A 29 15.51 58.34 11.24
C GLY A 29 16.41 58.94 10.15
N SER A 30 16.32 58.38 8.94
CA SER A 30 16.75 59.01 7.68
C SER A 30 16.23 58.20 6.48
N ASP A 31 15.85 58.88 5.40
CA ASP A 31 15.28 58.27 4.20
C ASP A 31 16.33 57.64 3.28
N SER A 32 15.92 56.63 2.52
CA SER A 32 16.07 56.70 1.06
C SER A 32 15.06 55.78 0.36
N SER A 33 14.46 56.32 -0.70
CA SER A 33 13.39 55.69 -1.45
C SER A 33 13.88 54.56 -2.36
N ASN A 34 13.10 53.49 -2.47
CA ASN A 34 12.59 53.15 -3.80
C ASN A 34 11.17 52.58 -3.74
N LYS A 35 10.27 53.12 -4.58
CA LYS A 35 8.88 52.63 -4.68
C LYS A 35 8.80 51.66 -5.86
N ASN A 36 8.33 50.44 -5.61
CA ASN A 36 7.78 49.62 -6.68
C ASN A 36 6.47 48.95 -6.21
N THR A 37 5.34 49.53 -6.58
CA THR A 37 4.01 49.10 -6.14
C THR A 37 3.48 47.96 -7.01
N GLY A 38 3.94 46.74 -6.73
CA GLY A 38 3.28 45.53 -7.20
C GLY A 38 1.90 45.39 -6.56
N LYS A 39 0.87 45.07 -7.35
CA LYS A 39 -0.51 44.93 -6.86
C LYS A 39 -0.70 43.60 -6.12
N ASP A 40 -1.47 43.61 -5.04
CA ASP A 40 -2.05 42.40 -4.46
C ASP A 40 -3.06 41.78 -5.44
N GLY A 41 -2.58 40.81 -6.23
CA GLY A 41 -3.38 40.11 -7.22
C GLY A 41 -4.31 39.09 -6.57
N ASN A 42 -5.57 39.46 -6.34
CA ASN A 42 -6.62 38.52 -5.94
C ASN A 42 -7.03 37.63 -7.14
N GLY A 43 -6.14 36.71 -7.50
CA GLY A 43 -6.23 35.87 -8.70
C GLY A 43 -7.46 34.98 -8.69
N THR A 44 -8.43 35.31 -9.54
CA THR A 44 -9.58 34.46 -9.83
C THR A 44 -9.20 33.54 -10.98
N VAL A 45 -9.14 32.22 -10.74
CA VAL A 45 -8.60 31.26 -11.71
C VAL A 45 -9.56 31.07 -12.89
N GLY A 46 -9.26 31.69 -14.04
CA GLY A 46 -10.02 31.49 -15.27
C GLY A 46 -9.45 32.22 -16.49
N GLY A 47 -9.08 31.45 -17.52
CA GLY A 47 -8.71 31.93 -18.86
C GLY A 47 -7.21 32.06 -19.11
N ASP A 48 -6.67 31.13 -19.90
CA ASP A 48 -5.50 31.24 -20.79
C ASP A 48 -4.19 31.88 -20.27
N GLU A 49 -3.95 31.89 -18.95
CA GLU A 49 -2.62 32.15 -18.40
C GLU A 49 -1.71 30.91 -18.56
N ASN A 50 -0.47 31.14 -19.01
CA ASN A 50 0.54 30.09 -19.21
C ASN A 50 0.73 29.25 -17.93
N PHE A 51 0.30 27.99 -17.97
CA PHE A 51 0.27 27.06 -16.81
C PHE A 51 1.60 27.00 -16.02
N PHE A 52 2.74 27.12 -16.70
CA PHE A 52 4.09 27.12 -16.11
C PHE A 52 4.55 28.50 -15.62
N GLY A 53 3.63 29.41 -15.27
CA GLY A 53 3.93 30.78 -14.82
C GLY A 53 4.55 31.67 -15.91
N GLY A 54 4.34 31.34 -17.18
CA GLY A 54 5.01 31.98 -18.32
C GLY A 54 6.39 31.40 -18.68
N THR A 55 6.95 30.50 -17.86
CA THR A 55 8.31 29.99 -18.10
C THR A 55 8.42 29.16 -19.37
N ASN A 56 9.45 29.44 -20.18
CA ASN A 56 9.70 28.74 -21.44
C ASN A 56 10.58 27.48 -21.25
N LEU A 57 10.81 26.71 -22.31
CA LEU A 57 11.61 25.47 -22.20
C LEU A 57 13.09 25.73 -21.84
N GLU A 58 13.69 26.80 -22.37
CA GLU A 58 15.09 27.15 -22.09
C GLU A 58 15.28 27.55 -20.62
N GLU A 59 14.33 28.33 -20.09
CA GLU A 59 14.26 28.69 -18.67
C GLU A 59 14.04 27.46 -17.78
N ARG A 60 13.15 26.53 -18.17
CA ARG A 60 12.99 25.25 -17.45
C ARG A 60 14.28 24.41 -17.47
N ILE A 61 15.05 24.43 -18.55
CA ILE A 61 16.36 23.76 -18.65
C ILE A 61 17.37 24.41 -17.69
N GLU A 62 17.44 25.74 -17.61
CA GLU A 62 18.37 26.45 -16.73
C GLU A 62 17.99 26.33 -15.24
N ASN A 63 16.70 26.41 -14.91
CA ASN A 63 16.17 26.05 -13.60
C ASN A 63 16.56 24.61 -13.22
N GLY A 64 16.53 23.69 -14.19
CA GLY A 64 16.97 22.31 -14.04
C GLY A 64 18.47 22.13 -13.70
N ARG A 65 19.32 23.10 -14.07
CA ARG A 65 20.75 23.14 -13.70
C ARG A 65 20.94 23.75 -12.31
N SER A 66 20.28 24.89 -12.07
CA SER A 66 20.37 25.67 -10.83
C SER A 66 19.85 24.89 -9.61
N GLY A 67 18.76 24.13 -9.76
CA GLY A 67 18.14 23.34 -8.71
C GLY A 67 16.71 23.78 -8.40
N ALA A 68 15.95 22.92 -7.70
CA ALA A 68 14.52 23.13 -7.46
C ALA A 68 14.22 24.23 -6.44
N ALA A 69 15.02 24.33 -5.37
CA ALA A 69 14.85 25.33 -4.31
C ALA A 69 15.70 26.58 -4.58
N ILE A 70 15.14 27.77 -4.33
CA ILE A 70 15.92 29.04 -4.34
C ILE A 70 16.88 29.10 -3.14
N SER A 71 16.53 28.44 -2.03
CA SER A 71 17.33 28.41 -0.80
C SER A 71 17.25 27.02 -0.14
N PRO A 72 18.00 26.03 -0.64
CA PRO A 72 18.02 24.69 -0.06
C PRO A 72 18.63 24.70 1.35
N LYS A 73 18.12 23.83 2.23
CA LYS A 73 18.58 23.64 3.62
C LYS A 73 20.01 23.09 3.69
N THR A 74 20.42 22.31 2.69
CA THR A 74 21.78 21.79 2.58
C THR A 74 22.33 21.95 1.16
N GLN A 75 23.66 22.06 1.05
CA GLN A 75 24.33 21.81 -0.21
C GLN A 75 24.29 20.31 -0.50
N GLY A 76 23.85 19.96 -1.71
CA GLY A 76 23.77 18.57 -2.18
C GLY A 76 25.14 17.90 -2.27
N PHE A 77 25.16 16.62 -2.64
CA PHE A 77 26.39 15.83 -2.69
C PHE A 77 26.46 14.93 -3.91
N ASP A 78 27.62 14.88 -4.56
CA ASP A 78 27.84 13.97 -5.69
C ASP A 78 27.73 12.52 -5.26
N GLN A 79 27.21 11.67 -6.15
CA GLN A 79 27.21 10.22 -5.96
C GLN A 79 28.39 9.58 -6.69
N THR A 80 28.80 8.37 -6.27
CA THR A 80 29.77 7.57 -7.03
C THR A 80 29.25 7.25 -8.43
N SER A 81 30.17 7.16 -9.40
CA SER A 81 29.82 6.71 -10.76
C SER A 81 29.48 5.23 -10.78
N ARG A 82 28.43 4.87 -11.53
CA ARG A 82 27.89 3.52 -11.66
C ARG A 82 27.72 3.15 -13.13
N ALA A 83 27.98 1.88 -13.45
CA ALA A 83 27.71 1.32 -14.78
C ALA A 83 26.22 1.01 -15.04
N GLU A 84 25.34 1.24 -14.06
CA GLU A 84 23.89 0.99 -14.12
C GLU A 84 23.13 2.23 -13.60
N THR A 85 21.93 2.47 -14.14
CA THR A 85 20.94 3.40 -13.59
C THR A 85 20.04 2.66 -12.60
N ILE A 86 20.01 3.08 -11.33
CA ILE A 86 19.24 2.39 -10.29
C ILE A 86 17.86 3.07 -10.12
N VAL A 87 16.79 2.27 -10.26
CA VAL A 87 15.39 2.70 -10.11
C VAL A 87 14.78 2.04 -8.88
N ALA A 88 14.59 2.83 -7.82
CA ALA A 88 14.08 2.36 -6.54
C ALA A 88 12.53 2.30 -6.49
N HIS A 89 11.98 1.25 -5.89
CA HIS A 89 10.53 1.06 -5.69
C HIS A 89 10.19 0.42 -4.34
N THR A 90 8.90 0.34 -4.01
CA THR A 90 8.40 -0.30 -2.78
C THR A 90 7.36 -1.40 -3.05
N PHE A 91 7.24 -1.84 -4.31
CA PHE A 91 6.39 -2.97 -4.71
C PHE A 91 6.98 -4.31 -4.23
N SER A 92 6.13 -5.26 -3.85
CA SER A 92 6.55 -6.65 -3.54
C SER A 92 7.24 -7.29 -4.73
N GLU A 93 8.35 -7.99 -4.53
CA GLU A 93 9.10 -8.69 -5.59
C GLU A 93 8.23 -9.71 -6.36
N SER A 94 7.32 -10.40 -5.66
CA SER A 94 6.34 -11.32 -6.25
C SER A 94 5.06 -10.65 -6.76
N GLY A 95 4.97 -9.32 -6.70
CA GLY A 95 3.84 -8.54 -7.19
C GLY A 95 3.79 -8.41 -8.72
N ALA A 96 2.60 -8.08 -9.26
CA ALA A 96 2.43 -7.80 -10.68
C ALA A 96 3.27 -6.60 -11.14
N GLN A 97 3.39 -5.58 -10.28
CA GLN A 97 4.16 -4.37 -10.52
C GLN A 97 5.65 -4.68 -10.71
N SER A 98 6.27 -5.45 -9.81
CA SER A 98 7.68 -5.82 -9.93
C SER A 98 7.94 -6.75 -11.13
N ARG A 99 7.01 -7.65 -11.49
CA ARG A 99 7.11 -8.39 -12.76
C ARG A 99 7.09 -7.46 -13.98
N ALA A 100 6.23 -6.44 -13.98
CA ALA A 100 6.18 -5.46 -15.06
C ALA A 100 7.48 -4.65 -15.18
N LEU A 101 8.05 -4.19 -14.06
CA LEU A 101 9.34 -3.50 -14.04
C LEU A 101 10.48 -4.41 -14.52
N ASN A 102 10.51 -5.68 -14.10
CA ASN A 102 11.49 -6.66 -14.60
C ASN A 102 11.38 -6.87 -16.13
N ALA A 103 10.17 -6.99 -16.68
CA ALA A 103 9.97 -7.11 -18.13
C ALA A 103 10.38 -5.83 -18.90
N ILE A 104 10.22 -4.64 -18.30
CA ILE A 104 10.74 -3.38 -18.83
C ILE A 104 12.27 -3.37 -18.86
N ARG A 105 12.94 -3.78 -17.79
CA ARG A 105 14.41 -3.92 -17.73
C ARG A 105 14.91 -4.83 -18.85
N ASP A 106 14.32 -6.01 -18.98
CA ASP A 106 14.82 -7.05 -19.88
C ASP A 106 14.72 -6.65 -21.37
N VAL A 107 13.72 -5.82 -21.71
CA VAL A 107 13.66 -5.15 -23.02
C VAL A 107 14.68 -4.02 -23.10
N TYR A 108 14.66 -3.06 -22.17
CA TYR A 108 15.50 -1.85 -22.25
C TYR A 108 17.00 -2.17 -22.29
N ASN A 109 17.48 -3.02 -21.38
CA ASN A 109 18.91 -3.35 -21.29
C ASN A 109 19.41 -4.03 -22.58
N LYS A 110 18.56 -4.81 -23.26
CA LYS A 110 18.88 -5.39 -24.57
C LYS A 110 19.02 -4.32 -25.68
N LEU A 111 18.25 -3.23 -25.62
CA LEU A 111 18.40 -2.10 -26.55
C LEU A 111 19.70 -1.33 -26.27
N VAL A 112 20.00 -1.09 -24.99
CA VAL A 112 21.25 -0.45 -24.54
C VAL A 112 22.47 -1.27 -24.96
N ASP A 113 22.49 -2.58 -24.70
CA ASP A 113 23.59 -3.47 -25.11
C ASP A 113 23.82 -3.50 -26.63
N ALA A 114 22.74 -3.39 -27.42
CA ALA A 114 22.84 -3.33 -28.88
C ALA A 114 23.41 -1.97 -29.35
N ASN A 115 22.97 -0.86 -28.75
CA ASN A 115 23.49 0.47 -29.05
C ASN A 115 24.96 0.61 -28.62
N LYS A 116 25.32 0.11 -27.44
CA LYS A 116 26.69 0.12 -26.93
C LYS A 116 27.65 -0.62 -27.85
N LYS A 117 27.28 -1.80 -28.35
CA LYS A 117 28.10 -2.56 -29.33
C LYS A 117 28.26 -1.85 -30.67
N ALA A 118 27.27 -1.05 -31.10
CA ALA A 118 27.40 -0.22 -32.30
C ALA A 118 28.37 0.94 -32.06
N ILE A 119 28.34 1.58 -30.88
CA ILE A 119 29.28 2.62 -30.47
C ILE A 119 30.71 2.07 -30.36
N GLU A 120 30.91 0.93 -29.68
CA GLU A 120 32.21 0.26 -29.53
C GLU A 120 32.80 -0.23 -30.88
N GLY A 121 31.97 -0.44 -31.89
CA GLY A 121 32.38 -0.79 -33.26
C GLY A 121 32.53 0.39 -34.22
N THR A 122 32.29 1.63 -33.78
CA THR A 122 32.39 2.83 -34.63
C THR A 122 33.79 3.45 -34.54
N ALA A 123 34.32 3.91 -35.67
CA ALA A 123 35.65 4.52 -35.71
C ALA A 123 35.67 5.92 -35.07
N GLU A 124 36.82 6.31 -34.50
CA GLU A 124 37.00 7.62 -33.88
C GLU A 124 36.70 8.76 -34.87
N GLY A 125 35.85 9.71 -34.47
CA GLY A 125 35.38 10.80 -35.31
C GLY A 125 34.20 10.47 -36.25
N GLN A 126 33.61 9.27 -36.16
CA GLN A 126 32.36 8.93 -36.87
C GLN A 126 31.17 8.90 -35.90
N GLU A 127 30.00 9.34 -36.37
CA GLU A 127 28.73 9.21 -35.64
C GLU A 127 28.24 7.74 -35.67
N PRO A 128 27.94 7.13 -34.51
CA PRO A 128 27.55 5.73 -34.44
C PRO A 128 26.12 5.51 -34.93
N ASN A 129 25.94 4.64 -35.93
CA ASN A 129 24.62 4.25 -36.42
C ASN A 129 23.91 3.33 -35.41
N LEU A 130 23.17 3.93 -34.47
CA LEU A 130 22.49 3.21 -33.39
C LEU A 130 21.34 2.32 -33.93
N PRO A 131 21.32 1.00 -33.64
CA PRO A 131 20.24 0.12 -34.08
C PRO A 131 18.89 0.42 -33.39
N ASN A 132 18.90 1.13 -32.26
CA ASN A 132 17.71 1.60 -31.55
C ASN A 132 17.84 3.10 -31.27
N PRO A 133 17.64 3.99 -32.28
CA PRO A 133 17.86 5.43 -32.13
C PRO A 133 16.88 6.09 -31.13
N GLU A 134 15.82 5.39 -30.73
CA GLU A 134 14.93 5.83 -29.64
C GLU A 134 15.51 5.64 -28.23
N VAL A 135 16.70 5.04 -28.11
CA VAL A 135 17.47 4.92 -26.86
C VAL A 135 18.76 5.73 -27.00
N SER A 136 18.90 6.79 -26.20
CA SER A 136 20.04 7.72 -26.25
C SER A 136 21.39 7.01 -26.10
N SER A 137 22.45 7.54 -26.74
CA SER A 137 23.83 7.07 -26.57
C SER A 137 24.37 7.23 -25.15
N ALA A 138 23.77 8.11 -24.34
CA ALA A 138 24.05 8.27 -22.91
C ALA A 138 23.37 7.22 -22.01
N ALA A 139 22.61 6.27 -22.57
CA ALA A 139 21.91 5.26 -21.80
C ALA A 139 22.84 4.24 -21.13
N LEU A 140 22.55 3.92 -19.86
CA LEU A 140 23.12 2.78 -19.13
C LEU A 140 22.03 1.72 -18.89
N PRO A 141 22.39 0.44 -18.70
CA PRO A 141 21.45 -0.59 -18.26
C PRO A 141 20.74 -0.17 -16.96
N VAL A 142 19.43 -0.44 -16.85
CA VAL A 142 18.69 -0.20 -15.61
C VAL A 142 18.71 -1.40 -14.68
N LYS A 143 18.62 -1.09 -13.39
CA LYS A 143 18.38 -2.04 -12.31
C LYS A 143 17.24 -1.54 -11.44
N PHE A 144 16.19 -2.34 -11.31
CA PHE A 144 15.14 -2.11 -10.32
C PHE A 144 15.57 -2.64 -8.95
N GLN A 145 15.20 -1.92 -7.90
CA GLN A 145 15.56 -2.25 -6.53
C GLN A 145 14.40 -1.94 -5.57
N ASN A 146 13.92 -2.94 -4.84
CA ASN A 146 13.05 -2.68 -3.68
C ASN A 146 13.85 -1.97 -2.56
N ILE A 147 13.27 -0.91 -2.01
CA ILE A 147 13.84 -0.13 -0.89
C ILE A 147 12.93 -0.08 0.36
N GLY A 148 11.91 -0.94 0.42
CA GLY A 148 10.95 -1.04 1.52
C GLY A 148 9.61 -1.65 1.09
N SER A 149 8.76 -1.97 2.08
CA SER A 149 7.37 -2.36 1.84
C SER A 149 6.45 -1.16 2.00
N GLY A 150 5.80 -0.74 0.91
CA GLY A 150 4.95 0.45 0.87
C GLY A 150 5.70 1.79 0.82
N TYR A 151 5.06 2.81 0.25
CA TYR A 151 5.65 4.12 -0.04
C TYR A 151 6.30 4.82 1.18
N PRO A 152 5.72 4.79 2.41
CA PRO A 152 6.33 5.42 3.59
C PRO A 152 7.69 4.80 3.96
N ALA A 153 7.86 3.48 3.80
CA ALA A 153 9.13 2.82 4.06
C ALA A 153 10.21 3.28 3.07
N GLY A 154 9.85 3.38 1.79
CA GLY A 154 10.73 3.94 0.75
C GLY A 154 11.07 5.41 1.04
N ALA A 155 10.09 6.24 1.41
CA ALA A 155 10.31 7.66 1.71
C ALA A 155 11.24 7.85 2.91
N ASN A 156 11.07 7.03 3.97
CA ASN A 156 11.99 7.00 5.11
C ASN A 156 13.40 6.58 4.70
N LYS A 157 13.54 5.57 3.82
CA LYS A 157 14.84 5.15 3.29
C LYS A 157 15.52 6.27 2.51
N VAL A 158 14.78 7.02 1.68
CA VAL A 158 15.31 8.21 0.97
C VAL A 158 15.77 9.28 1.95
N SER A 159 14.96 9.60 2.96
CA SER A 159 15.35 10.60 3.96
C SER A 159 16.62 10.21 4.74
N LEU A 160 16.75 8.93 5.11
CA LEU A 160 17.93 8.41 5.80
C LEU A 160 19.18 8.41 4.91
N ASP A 161 19.04 8.05 3.63
CA ASP A 161 20.14 8.05 2.66
C ASP A 161 20.65 9.48 2.38
N ILE A 162 19.76 10.48 2.30
CA ILE A 162 20.11 11.90 2.14
C ILE A 162 20.84 12.41 3.40
N VAL A 163 20.28 12.18 4.59
CA VAL A 163 20.84 12.67 5.86
C VAL A 163 22.21 12.05 6.15
N SER A 164 22.41 10.77 5.83
CA SER A 164 23.71 10.08 5.95
C SER A 164 24.70 10.42 4.83
N LYS A 165 24.29 11.22 3.83
CA LYS A 165 25.05 11.54 2.61
C LYS A 165 25.56 10.28 1.88
N ASN A 166 24.72 9.25 1.83
CA ASN A 166 25.04 7.96 1.23
C ASN A 166 25.44 8.14 -0.25
N LYS A 167 26.71 7.92 -0.57
CA LYS A 167 27.27 8.13 -1.91
C LYS A 167 26.73 7.17 -2.97
N SER A 168 26.01 6.14 -2.57
CA SER A 168 25.38 5.13 -3.42
C SER A 168 23.85 5.19 -3.29
N LEU A 169 23.25 6.34 -3.62
CA LEU A 169 21.80 6.43 -3.81
C LEU A 169 21.38 5.72 -5.11
N TYR A 170 20.07 5.72 -5.33
CA TYR A 170 19.42 5.48 -6.62
C TYR A 170 19.43 6.76 -7.47
N ASP A 171 19.17 6.60 -8.77
CA ASP A 171 19.06 7.70 -9.74
C ASP A 171 17.60 8.12 -9.96
N ILE A 172 16.67 7.20 -9.78
CA ILE A 172 15.22 7.40 -9.88
C ILE A 172 14.55 6.70 -8.70
N VAL A 173 13.49 7.28 -8.15
CA VAL A 173 12.62 6.62 -7.16
C VAL A 173 11.14 6.73 -7.57
N LEU A 174 10.40 5.64 -7.41
CA LEU A 174 8.97 5.55 -7.64
C LEU A 174 8.23 5.74 -6.31
N ASN A 175 7.85 6.98 -6.00
CA ASN A 175 7.24 7.34 -4.71
C ASN A 175 6.32 8.58 -4.82
N TYR A 176 5.72 9.00 -3.71
CA TYR A 176 4.83 10.15 -3.62
C TYR A 176 5.61 11.48 -3.57
N THR A 177 4.89 12.57 -3.83
CA THR A 177 5.38 13.97 -3.84
C THR A 177 6.19 14.42 -2.63
N PRO A 178 6.01 13.94 -1.37
CA PRO A 178 6.85 14.35 -0.24
C PRO A 178 8.34 14.00 -0.41
N VAL A 179 8.65 12.95 -1.18
CA VAL A 179 10.05 12.57 -1.48
C VAL A 179 10.72 13.60 -2.38
N ALA A 180 9.97 14.20 -3.32
CA ALA A 180 10.48 15.28 -4.15
C ALA A 180 10.80 16.53 -3.31
N SER A 181 9.93 16.93 -2.38
CA SER A 181 10.22 18.04 -1.44
C SER A 181 11.46 17.78 -0.59
N ASN A 182 11.63 16.58 -0.03
CA ASN A 182 12.83 16.22 0.75
C ASN A 182 14.12 16.31 -0.11
N LEU A 183 14.07 15.82 -1.35
CA LEU A 183 15.16 15.97 -2.31
C LEU A 183 15.42 17.43 -2.69
N ALA A 184 14.38 18.25 -2.87
CA ALA A 184 14.50 19.67 -3.24
C ALA A 184 15.13 20.49 -2.10
N GLU A 185 14.66 20.30 -0.87
CA GLU A 185 15.21 20.91 0.34
C GLU A 185 16.71 20.62 0.53
N ASN A 186 17.21 19.51 0.00
CA ASN A 186 18.62 19.10 0.11
C ASN A 186 19.42 19.29 -1.20
N ASN A 187 18.87 19.99 -2.20
CA ASN A 187 19.46 20.18 -3.53
C ASN A 187 19.87 18.86 -4.22
N MET A 188 19.09 17.80 -4.02
CA MET A 188 19.27 16.45 -4.57
C MET A 188 18.18 16.06 -5.58
N LEU A 189 17.20 16.93 -5.88
CA LEU A 189 16.15 16.67 -6.88
C LEU A 189 16.69 16.93 -8.31
N LEU A 190 16.47 16.00 -9.23
CA LEU A 190 16.88 16.11 -10.64
C LEU A 190 15.70 16.53 -11.53
N SER A 191 15.94 17.51 -12.42
CA SER A 191 14.99 17.84 -13.49
C SER A 191 15.23 16.94 -14.70
N PHE A 192 14.15 16.44 -15.29
CA PHE A 192 14.15 15.67 -16.55
C PHE A 192 14.24 16.56 -17.81
N ASN A 193 14.26 17.89 -17.66
CA ASN A 193 14.58 18.77 -18.77
C ASN A 193 16.07 18.64 -19.19
N SER A 194 16.35 18.84 -20.47
CA SER A 194 17.70 18.85 -21.04
C SER A 194 17.75 19.66 -22.33
N ALA A 195 18.92 20.23 -22.64
CA ALA A 195 19.19 20.79 -23.97
C ALA A 195 19.35 19.68 -25.05
N GLN A 196 19.61 18.44 -24.65
CA GLN A 196 19.62 17.29 -25.55
C GLN A 196 18.20 16.72 -25.69
N THR A 197 17.62 16.76 -26.90
CA THR A 197 16.25 16.28 -27.16
C THR A 197 16.05 14.80 -26.83
N SER A 198 17.09 13.98 -27.00
CA SER A 198 17.14 12.55 -26.63
C SER A 198 17.07 12.29 -25.11
N LEU A 199 17.22 13.33 -24.29
CA LEU A 199 17.15 13.29 -22.82
C LEU A 199 15.98 14.12 -22.26
N ASN A 200 15.43 15.07 -23.02
CA ASN A 200 14.42 16.02 -22.53
C ASN A 200 13.01 15.40 -22.48
N THR A 201 12.54 15.08 -21.28
CA THR A 201 11.11 14.83 -21.00
C THR A 201 10.55 16.08 -20.34
N ASP A 202 9.40 16.59 -20.79
CA ASP A 202 8.86 17.87 -20.30
C ASP A 202 7.41 17.72 -19.79
N LEU A 203 6.99 18.60 -18.87
CA LEU A 203 5.61 18.63 -18.37
C LEU A 203 4.56 18.88 -19.47
N THR A 204 4.92 19.43 -20.65
CA THR A 204 4.02 19.51 -21.81
C THR A 204 3.66 18.16 -22.44
N ASP A 205 4.40 17.09 -22.13
CA ASP A 205 4.09 15.72 -22.55
C ASP A 205 2.90 15.12 -21.76
N PHE A 206 2.37 15.85 -20.76
CA PHE A 206 1.36 15.40 -19.80
C PHE A 206 0.09 16.26 -19.80
N SER A 207 -0.97 15.73 -19.18
CA SER A 207 -2.18 16.50 -18.87
C SER A 207 -1.90 17.50 -17.75
N GLU A 208 -2.16 18.79 -18.02
CA GLU A 208 -1.90 19.92 -17.10
C GLU A 208 -2.46 19.70 -15.69
N LYS A 209 -3.62 19.05 -15.58
CA LYS A 209 -4.31 18.83 -14.30
C LYS A 209 -3.55 17.87 -13.36
N PHE A 210 -2.57 17.12 -13.88
CA PHE A 210 -1.81 16.09 -13.15
C PHE A 210 -0.35 16.46 -12.85
N VAL A 211 0.18 17.52 -13.48
CA VAL A 211 1.56 18.00 -13.24
C VAL A 211 1.69 19.01 -12.10
N SER A 212 0.57 19.33 -11.43
CA SER A 212 0.46 20.32 -10.34
C SER A 212 1.38 20.07 -9.14
N SER A 213 1.88 18.84 -8.96
CA SER A 213 2.93 18.50 -7.99
C SER A 213 4.23 19.29 -8.17
N ASN A 214 4.56 19.71 -9.39
CA ASN A 214 5.71 20.59 -9.69
C ASN A 214 5.47 22.05 -9.30
N LEU A 215 4.23 22.42 -8.97
CA LEU A 215 3.82 23.79 -8.62
C LEU A 215 3.33 23.92 -7.19
N ASN A 216 2.93 22.82 -6.53
CA ASN A 216 2.27 22.81 -5.22
C ASN A 216 3.06 22.08 -4.12
N SER A 217 4.35 21.80 -4.35
CA SER A 217 5.22 21.12 -3.39
C SER A 217 6.23 22.09 -2.75
N GLU A 218 6.47 21.98 -1.44
CA GLU A 218 7.47 22.79 -0.74
C GLU A 218 8.88 22.49 -1.26
N GLY A 219 9.71 23.53 -1.34
CA GLY A 219 11.09 23.46 -1.86
C GLY A 219 11.19 23.36 -3.38
N ILE A 220 10.08 23.23 -4.11
CA ILE A 220 10.05 23.36 -5.57
C ILE A 220 9.61 24.79 -5.90
N ASP A 221 10.58 25.69 -5.93
CA ASP A 221 10.41 27.13 -6.18
C ASP A 221 10.64 27.46 -7.67
N ASN A 222 11.70 26.89 -8.27
CA ASN A 222 12.09 27.11 -9.65
C ASN A 222 11.33 26.15 -10.58
N VAL A 223 10.60 26.66 -11.57
CA VAL A 223 9.76 25.83 -12.46
C VAL A 223 10.64 25.01 -13.41
N SER A 224 10.49 23.68 -13.36
CA SER A 224 11.13 22.71 -14.26
C SER A 224 10.40 21.36 -14.14
N THR A 225 10.80 20.37 -14.94
CA THR A 225 10.22 19.02 -14.93
C THR A 225 10.85 18.15 -13.83
N TRP A 226 10.44 18.35 -12.58
CA TRP A 226 11.02 17.67 -11.40
C TRP A 226 10.30 16.37 -11.00
N VAL A 227 8.98 16.32 -11.20
CA VAL A 227 8.09 15.23 -10.77
C VAL A 227 7.20 14.85 -11.95
N LEU A 228 7.38 13.63 -12.47
CA LEU A 228 6.62 13.13 -13.61
C LEU A 228 5.43 12.28 -13.11
N PRO A 229 4.16 12.68 -13.36
CA PRO A 229 3.01 11.91 -12.93
C PRO A 229 2.89 10.64 -13.79
N ALA A 230 3.26 9.50 -13.22
CA ALA A 230 3.48 8.26 -13.97
C ALA A 230 2.46 7.14 -13.64
N PHE A 231 2.24 6.86 -12.36
CA PHE A 231 1.50 5.67 -11.93
C PHE A 231 0.30 6.07 -11.06
N LYS A 232 -0.70 6.72 -11.69
CA LYS A 232 -1.86 7.26 -10.98
C LYS A 232 -2.98 6.24 -10.86
N SER A 233 -3.59 6.20 -9.67
CA SER A 233 -4.77 5.41 -9.31
C SER A 233 -5.71 6.30 -8.53
N THR A 234 -7.00 5.95 -8.52
CA THR A 234 -8.04 6.67 -7.78
C THR A 234 -8.70 5.74 -6.76
N ASN A 235 -9.62 6.27 -5.98
CA ASN A 235 -10.56 5.48 -5.20
C ASN A 235 -11.68 4.95 -6.12
N VAL A 236 -12.10 3.71 -5.91
CA VAL A 236 -13.20 3.03 -6.62
C VAL A 236 -14.16 2.44 -5.59
N LEU A 237 -15.47 2.48 -5.89
CA LEU A 237 -16.46 1.75 -5.12
C LEU A 237 -16.64 0.35 -5.73
N ALA A 238 -16.24 -0.65 -4.96
CA ALA A 238 -16.37 -2.06 -5.27
C ALA A 238 -17.70 -2.55 -4.72
N ILE A 239 -18.64 -2.98 -5.57
CA ILE A 239 -19.94 -3.50 -5.13
C ILE A 239 -19.96 -5.04 -5.28
N ASN A 240 -20.21 -5.72 -4.15
CA ASN A 240 -20.50 -7.15 -4.13
C ASN A 240 -21.96 -7.35 -4.57
N SER A 241 -22.17 -7.59 -5.87
CA SER A 241 -23.53 -7.65 -6.42
C SER A 241 -24.41 -8.70 -5.73
N PRO A 242 -23.96 -9.92 -5.40
CA PRO A 242 -24.71 -10.86 -4.55
C PRO A 242 -25.25 -10.27 -3.25
N VAL A 243 -24.41 -9.57 -2.48
CA VAL A 243 -24.83 -8.97 -1.21
C VAL A 243 -25.80 -7.81 -1.43
N LEU A 244 -25.48 -6.88 -2.33
CA LEU A 244 -26.38 -5.75 -2.57
C LEU A 244 -27.70 -6.21 -3.23
N SER A 245 -27.68 -7.27 -4.03
CA SER A 245 -28.85 -7.93 -4.61
C SER A 245 -29.76 -8.55 -3.55
N TYR A 246 -29.19 -9.18 -2.52
CA TYR A 246 -29.94 -9.69 -1.36
C TYR A 246 -30.56 -8.53 -0.56
N ILE A 247 -29.77 -7.49 -0.25
CA ILE A 247 -30.23 -6.28 0.46
C ILE A 247 -31.39 -5.60 -0.29
N VAL A 248 -31.23 -5.36 -1.59
CA VAL A 248 -32.25 -4.73 -2.45
C VAL A 248 -33.53 -5.57 -2.50
N LYS A 249 -33.41 -6.90 -2.60
CA LYS A 249 -34.56 -7.83 -2.55
C LYS A 249 -35.32 -7.69 -1.24
N SER A 250 -34.63 -7.77 -0.09
CA SER A 250 -35.26 -7.67 1.22
C SER A 250 -35.87 -6.30 1.51
N LEU A 251 -35.26 -5.21 1.03
CA LEU A 251 -35.84 -3.86 1.11
C LEU A 251 -37.12 -3.74 0.28
N LYS A 252 -37.12 -4.25 -0.97
CA LYS A 252 -38.31 -4.29 -1.84
C LYS A 252 -39.45 -5.10 -1.20
N ASP A 253 -39.13 -6.29 -0.67
CA ASP A 253 -40.09 -7.14 0.05
C ASP A 253 -40.66 -6.46 1.30
N ALA A 254 -39.85 -5.64 1.99
CA ALA A 254 -40.27 -4.84 3.14
C ALA A 254 -41.10 -3.59 2.78
N GLY A 255 -41.31 -3.30 1.49
CA GLY A 255 -42.11 -2.18 0.99
C GLY A 255 -41.34 -0.94 0.53
N VAL A 256 -40.01 -1.01 0.42
CA VAL A 256 -39.17 0.11 -0.08
C VAL A 256 -39.27 0.23 -1.59
N THR A 257 -39.54 1.45 -2.07
CA THR A 257 -39.62 1.77 -3.50
C THR A 257 -38.25 2.08 -4.10
N VAL A 258 -38.13 1.92 -5.42
CA VAL A 258 -36.98 2.41 -6.21
C VAL A 258 -37.33 3.79 -6.77
N GLU A 259 -36.36 4.71 -6.78
CA GLU A 259 -36.50 6.03 -7.40
C GLU A 259 -36.44 5.94 -8.93
N ALA A 260 -37.31 6.69 -9.61
CA ALA A 260 -37.39 6.71 -11.07
C ALA A 260 -36.05 7.12 -11.70
N GLY A 261 -35.55 6.30 -12.64
CA GLY A 261 -34.23 6.45 -13.26
C GLY A 261 -33.10 5.71 -12.54
N SER A 262 -33.40 4.97 -11.46
CA SER A 262 -32.45 4.07 -10.77
C SER A 262 -32.69 2.58 -11.06
N GLU A 263 -33.76 2.22 -11.77
CA GLU A 263 -34.18 0.84 -12.01
C GLU A 263 -33.11 0.04 -12.76
N SER A 264 -32.50 0.61 -13.81
CA SER A 264 -31.46 -0.07 -14.58
C SER A 264 -30.21 -0.41 -13.75
N PHE A 265 -29.87 0.42 -12.77
CA PHE A 265 -28.73 0.18 -11.88
C PHE A 265 -29.02 -0.99 -10.93
N PHE A 266 -30.15 -0.94 -10.22
CA PHE A 266 -30.53 -2.03 -9.31
C PHE A 266 -30.83 -3.34 -10.05
N ASN A 267 -31.38 -3.29 -11.27
CA ASN A 267 -31.61 -4.47 -12.09
C ASN A 267 -30.29 -5.15 -12.54
N GLU A 268 -29.22 -4.39 -12.84
CA GLU A 268 -27.91 -4.98 -13.14
C GLU A 268 -27.32 -5.68 -11.91
N ILE A 269 -27.35 -5.01 -10.75
CA ILE A 269 -26.92 -5.59 -9.46
C ILE A 269 -27.72 -6.86 -9.14
N GLU A 270 -29.05 -6.83 -9.30
CA GLU A 270 -29.87 -8.01 -9.05
C GLU A 270 -29.56 -9.15 -10.03
N THR A 271 -29.37 -8.86 -11.32
CA THR A 271 -29.01 -9.85 -12.35
C THR A 271 -27.65 -10.49 -12.05
N LYS A 272 -26.64 -9.71 -11.67
CA LYS A 272 -25.32 -10.21 -11.28
C LYS A 272 -25.33 -10.99 -9.97
N GLY A 273 -26.21 -10.64 -9.03
CA GLY A 273 -26.21 -11.21 -7.69
C GLY A 273 -27.23 -12.32 -7.40
N VAL A 274 -28.11 -12.67 -8.34
CA VAL A 274 -29.27 -13.53 -8.04
C VAL A 274 -28.93 -14.98 -7.68
N SER A 275 -27.88 -15.55 -8.28
CA SER A 275 -27.47 -16.96 -8.07
C SER A 275 -27.01 -17.26 -6.64
N ASP A 276 -26.51 -16.23 -5.96
CA ASP A 276 -25.71 -16.38 -4.74
C ASP A 276 -26.47 -15.93 -3.48
N ARG A 277 -27.72 -15.46 -3.66
CA ARG A 277 -28.59 -14.97 -2.58
C ARG A 277 -28.76 -15.93 -1.41
N GLU A 278 -28.79 -17.25 -1.67
CA GLU A 278 -28.91 -18.25 -0.60
C GLU A 278 -27.62 -18.39 0.23
N GLY A 279 -26.45 -18.35 -0.42
CA GLY A 279 -25.15 -18.37 0.27
C GLY A 279 -24.89 -17.07 1.03
N VAL A 280 -25.25 -15.93 0.45
CA VAL A 280 -25.28 -14.61 1.10
C VAL A 280 -26.22 -14.63 2.32
N GLN A 281 -27.43 -15.18 2.22
CA GLN A 281 -28.36 -15.32 3.34
C GLN A 281 -27.78 -16.18 4.47
N GLY A 282 -27.00 -17.23 4.14
CA GLY A 282 -26.27 -18.01 5.14
C GLY A 282 -25.17 -17.23 5.88
N ILE A 283 -24.70 -16.12 5.31
CA ILE A 283 -23.64 -15.27 5.87
C ILE A 283 -24.22 -14.05 6.61
N TRP A 284 -25.24 -13.40 6.06
CA TRP A 284 -25.90 -12.22 6.63
C TRP A 284 -27.04 -12.54 7.61
N GLY A 285 -27.58 -13.76 7.54
CA GLY A 285 -28.81 -14.15 8.22
C GLY A 285 -30.07 -13.63 7.50
N THR A 286 -31.24 -14.08 7.95
CA THR A 286 -32.53 -13.60 7.44
C THR A 286 -32.77 -12.13 7.75
N PRO A 287 -33.70 -11.45 7.05
CA PRO A 287 -34.19 -10.14 7.47
C PRO A 287 -34.78 -10.19 8.88
N VAL A 288 -34.62 -9.11 9.64
CA VAL A 288 -35.24 -8.97 10.97
C VAL A 288 -36.76 -8.84 10.87
N SER A 289 -37.48 -9.33 11.88
CA SER A 289 -38.96 -9.38 11.85
C SER A 289 -39.65 -8.02 11.75
N ASN A 290 -39.00 -6.92 12.14
CA ASN A 290 -39.49 -5.55 11.99
C ASN A 290 -38.80 -4.76 10.86
N ILE A 291 -38.25 -5.42 9.82
CA ILE A 291 -37.56 -4.74 8.71
C ILE A 291 -38.38 -3.61 8.07
N SER A 292 -39.69 -3.77 7.88
CA SER A 292 -40.58 -2.72 7.32
C SER A 292 -40.72 -1.48 8.21
N GLU A 293 -40.46 -1.59 9.51
CA GLU A 293 -40.41 -0.44 10.42
C GLU A 293 -39.08 0.31 10.29
N LEU A 294 -37.96 -0.42 10.33
CA LEU A 294 -36.61 0.14 10.24
C LEU A 294 -36.33 0.76 8.85
N ALA A 295 -36.82 0.11 7.80
CA ALA A 295 -36.71 0.56 6.41
C ALA A 295 -37.77 1.63 6.02
N LYS A 296 -38.64 2.04 6.95
CA LYS A 296 -39.67 3.06 6.70
C LYS A 296 -39.04 4.37 6.23
N GLY A 297 -39.52 4.89 5.09
CA GLY A 297 -38.95 6.10 4.48
C GLY A 297 -37.51 5.92 3.99
N MET A 298 -37.07 4.70 3.68
CA MET A 298 -36.01 4.49 2.69
C MET A 298 -36.58 4.62 1.28
N VAL A 299 -35.75 5.03 0.33
CA VAL A 299 -35.98 4.94 -1.11
C VAL A 299 -34.68 4.45 -1.73
N LEU A 300 -34.74 3.47 -2.61
CA LEU A 300 -33.58 2.95 -3.33
C LEU A 300 -33.29 3.85 -4.54
N SER A 301 -32.27 4.70 -4.41
CA SER A 301 -31.79 5.60 -5.47
C SER A 301 -30.33 5.31 -5.80
N LYS A 302 -29.94 5.47 -7.07
CA LYS A 302 -28.52 5.44 -7.45
C LYS A 302 -27.72 6.58 -6.80
N GLU A 303 -28.36 7.70 -6.44
CA GLU A 303 -27.70 8.84 -5.79
C GLU A 303 -27.06 8.48 -4.44
N ILE A 304 -27.48 7.35 -3.84
CA ILE A 304 -26.83 6.76 -2.66
C ILE A 304 -25.33 6.54 -2.88
N PHE A 305 -24.92 6.25 -4.12
CA PHE A 305 -23.54 5.97 -4.50
C PHE A 305 -22.81 7.17 -5.12
N GLU A 306 -23.48 8.33 -5.23
CA GLU A 306 -22.94 9.54 -5.87
C GLU A 306 -22.40 10.57 -4.84
N SER A 307 -22.94 10.60 -3.60
CA SER A 307 -22.42 11.43 -2.48
C SER A 307 -22.13 10.61 -1.21
N TYR A 308 -21.05 10.97 -0.50
CA TYR A 308 -20.58 10.23 0.68
C TYR A 308 -21.58 10.23 1.83
N ASP A 309 -22.26 11.35 2.07
CA ASP A 309 -23.25 11.50 3.13
C ASP A 309 -24.40 10.50 3.01
N LYS A 310 -24.91 10.29 1.79
CA LYS A 310 -25.93 9.29 1.46
C LYS A 310 -25.39 7.86 1.54
N LEU A 311 -24.18 7.61 1.06
CA LEU A 311 -23.56 6.27 1.10
C LEU A 311 -23.37 5.78 2.55
N ILE A 312 -22.85 6.66 3.41
CA ILE A 312 -22.62 6.39 4.85
C ILE A 312 -23.95 6.23 5.61
N GLU A 313 -24.98 6.99 5.22
CA GLU A 313 -26.32 6.86 5.80
C GLU A 313 -27.00 5.55 5.39
N PHE A 314 -26.95 5.17 4.11
CA PHE A 314 -27.47 3.88 3.65
C PHE A 314 -26.78 2.72 4.36
N ALA A 315 -25.45 2.77 4.49
CA ALA A 315 -24.69 1.78 5.25
C ALA A 315 -25.17 1.65 6.71
N SER A 316 -25.41 2.77 7.39
CA SER A 316 -25.93 2.79 8.76
C SER A 316 -27.38 2.31 8.87
N ARG A 317 -28.24 2.63 7.89
CA ARG A 317 -29.66 2.22 7.89
C ARG A 317 -29.85 0.75 7.51
N VAL A 318 -28.94 0.16 6.75
CA VAL A 318 -29.01 -1.25 6.32
C VAL A 318 -28.37 -2.22 7.32
N GLN A 319 -27.35 -1.79 8.07
CA GLN A 319 -26.70 -2.65 9.09
C GLN A 319 -27.67 -3.33 10.09
N PRO A 320 -28.72 -2.68 10.64
CA PRO A 320 -29.62 -3.35 11.58
C PRO A 320 -30.64 -4.32 10.95
N LEU A 321 -30.68 -4.49 9.63
CA LEU A 321 -31.80 -5.13 8.95
C LEU A 321 -31.72 -6.67 8.82
N PHE A 322 -30.60 -7.31 9.19
CA PHE A 322 -30.42 -8.76 9.10
C PHE A 322 -29.91 -9.37 10.42
N GLU A 323 -30.23 -10.65 10.66
CA GLU A 323 -29.99 -11.31 11.94
C GLU A 323 -28.51 -11.32 12.38
N ASN A 324 -27.55 -11.44 11.46
CA ASN A 324 -26.12 -11.43 11.82
C ASN A 324 -25.56 -9.99 11.85
N SER A 325 -26.04 -9.09 10.97
CA SER A 325 -25.55 -7.72 10.84
C SER A 325 -26.03 -6.79 11.96
N LYS A 326 -27.21 -7.04 12.54
CA LYS A 326 -27.81 -6.24 13.63
C LYS A 326 -27.02 -6.24 14.94
N THR A 327 -26.01 -7.11 15.07
CA THR A 327 -25.04 -7.07 16.17
C THR A 327 -24.05 -5.90 16.04
N GLY A 328 -24.16 -5.11 14.97
CA GLY A 328 -23.50 -3.82 14.78
C GLY A 328 -21.99 -3.97 14.70
N THR A 329 -21.27 -3.34 15.62
CA THR A 329 -19.81 -3.35 15.69
C THR A 329 -19.21 -4.72 15.99
N LYS A 330 -20.03 -5.65 16.48
CA LYS A 330 -19.67 -7.05 16.81
C LYS A 330 -20.07 -8.04 15.70
N ALA A 331 -20.62 -7.56 14.59
CA ALA A 331 -20.95 -8.38 13.43
C ALA A 331 -19.69 -8.84 12.68
N ASN A 332 -19.77 -10.01 12.05
CA ASN A 332 -18.77 -10.48 11.08
C ASN A 332 -19.11 -10.03 9.63
N VAL A 333 -20.10 -9.13 9.48
CA VAL A 333 -20.57 -8.57 8.21
C VAL A 333 -20.89 -7.08 8.39
N HIS A 334 -20.53 -6.26 7.41
CA HIS A 334 -20.71 -4.81 7.43
C HIS A 334 -21.19 -4.33 6.08
N VAL A 335 -22.03 -3.29 6.02
CA VAL A 335 -22.49 -2.79 4.71
C VAL A 335 -21.34 -2.16 3.91
N PHE A 336 -20.48 -1.36 4.57
CA PHE A 336 -19.46 -0.55 3.91
C PHE A 336 -18.06 -0.74 4.54
N GLY A 337 -17.09 -1.24 3.76
CA GLY A 337 -15.66 -1.28 4.14
C GLY A 337 -14.84 -0.13 3.55
N VAL A 338 -13.85 0.37 4.28
CA VAL A 338 -12.96 1.46 3.82
C VAL A 338 -11.49 1.10 4.03
N ASP A 339 -10.74 0.87 2.93
CA ASP A 339 -9.32 0.49 2.94
C ASP A 339 -8.38 1.60 3.43
N SER A 340 -8.75 2.88 3.24
CA SER A 340 -8.00 4.02 3.75
C SER A 340 -8.93 5.15 4.14
N ALA A 341 -9.19 5.25 5.44
CA ALA A 341 -10.00 6.32 6.02
C ALA A 341 -9.44 7.72 5.68
N THR A 342 -8.12 7.88 5.62
CA THR A 342 -7.46 9.13 5.24
C THR A 342 -7.70 9.53 3.78
N SER A 343 -7.68 8.59 2.84
CA SER A 343 -7.99 8.88 1.43
C SER A 343 -9.46 9.31 1.24
N LEU A 344 -10.40 8.64 1.94
CA LEU A 344 -11.82 9.03 1.94
C LEU A 344 -12.01 10.43 2.59
N TYR A 345 -11.44 10.62 3.78
CA TYR A 345 -11.54 11.86 4.56
C TYR A 345 -10.98 13.07 3.81
N THR A 346 -9.78 12.96 3.23
CA THR A 346 -9.17 14.07 2.48
C THR A 346 -9.95 14.39 1.19
N GLN A 347 -10.45 13.38 0.47
CA GLN A 347 -11.33 13.57 -0.68
C GLN A 347 -12.64 14.27 -0.29
N ALA A 348 -13.28 13.83 0.80
CA ALA A 348 -14.53 14.41 1.32
C ALA A 348 -14.34 15.85 1.82
N VAL A 349 -13.28 16.14 2.58
CA VAL A 349 -12.96 17.50 3.06
C VAL A 349 -12.69 18.44 1.89
N PHE A 350 -11.97 18.00 0.85
CA PHE A 350 -11.74 18.83 -0.34
C PHE A 350 -13.02 19.10 -1.13
N ALA A 351 -13.93 18.13 -1.24
CA ALA A 351 -15.22 18.33 -1.88
C ALA A 351 -16.11 19.31 -1.08
N GLU A 352 -16.12 19.19 0.24
CA GLU A 352 -16.87 20.07 1.14
C GLU A 352 -16.37 21.52 1.08
N LEU A 353 -15.06 21.71 0.97
CA LEU A 353 -14.40 23.02 0.79
C LEU A 353 -14.47 23.57 -0.64
N ASN A 354 -15.34 23.03 -1.50
CA ASN A 354 -15.49 23.38 -2.92
C ASN A 354 -14.16 23.38 -3.69
N ALA A 355 -13.30 22.40 -3.39
CA ALA A 355 -12.02 22.13 -4.05
C ALA A 355 -11.01 23.30 -4.02
N ASP A 356 -11.00 24.14 -2.98
CA ASP A 356 -9.99 25.18 -2.77
C ASP A 356 -8.78 24.65 -1.97
N PRO A 357 -7.59 24.47 -2.58
CA PRO A 357 -6.42 23.92 -1.89
C PRO A 357 -5.83 24.85 -0.83
N ARG A 358 -6.21 26.14 -0.82
CA ARG A 358 -5.80 27.12 0.21
C ARG A 358 -6.57 26.93 1.52
N LYS A 359 -7.74 26.29 1.45
CA LYS A 359 -8.62 26.02 2.60
C LYS A 359 -8.41 24.64 3.22
N MET A 360 -7.63 23.77 2.60
CA MET A 360 -7.47 22.39 3.05
C MET A 360 -6.77 22.26 4.42
N ILE A 361 -6.95 21.11 5.06
CA ILE A 361 -6.13 20.69 6.22
C ILE A 361 -4.62 20.58 5.90
N GLN A 362 -4.27 20.56 4.61
CA GLN A 362 -2.92 20.73 4.07
C GLN A 362 -2.93 21.96 3.14
N ALA A 363 -3.03 23.16 3.73
CA ALA A 363 -3.31 24.39 3.00
C ALA A 363 -2.11 24.87 2.18
N VAL A 364 -2.20 24.75 0.85
CA VAL A 364 -1.15 25.21 -0.08
C VAL A 364 -1.24 26.73 -0.25
N ASN A 365 -0.14 27.42 0.04
CA ASN A 365 -0.02 28.87 -0.03
C ASN A 365 1.25 29.26 -0.80
N LYS A 366 1.21 30.39 -1.52
CA LYS A 366 2.38 30.96 -2.20
C LYS A 366 2.67 32.37 -1.73
N SER A 367 3.95 32.68 -1.52
CA SER A 367 4.38 34.01 -1.07
C SER A 367 5.77 34.31 -1.65
N GLY A 368 5.89 35.36 -2.45
CA GLY A 368 7.15 35.67 -3.15
C GLY A 368 7.61 34.57 -4.11
N GLY A 369 6.69 33.86 -4.76
CA GLY A 369 6.97 32.67 -5.59
C GLY A 369 7.10 31.36 -4.82
N ILE A 370 7.64 31.41 -3.59
CA ILE A 370 7.90 30.24 -2.73
C ILE A 370 6.58 29.56 -2.33
N THR A 371 6.54 28.23 -2.46
CA THR A 371 5.41 27.39 -2.06
C THR A 371 5.55 26.89 -0.62
N LYS A 372 4.48 26.99 0.18
CA LYS A 372 4.41 26.53 1.57
C LYS A 372 3.12 25.76 1.84
N VAL A 373 3.19 24.73 2.69
CA VAL A 373 2.04 23.90 3.10
C VAL A 373 1.79 24.08 4.59
N SER A 374 0.62 24.61 4.95
CA SER A 374 0.22 24.82 6.34
C SER A 374 -0.74 23.73 6.81
N TYR A 375 -0.38 23.06 7.90
CA TYR A 375 -1.17 22.00 8.54
C TYR A 375 -2.06 22.53 9.68
N GLN A 376 -1.94 23.81 10.01
CA GLN A 376 -2.60 24.45 11.16
C GLN A 376 -4.12 24.64 10.98
N ALA A 377 -4.65 24.47 9.76
CA ALA A 377 -6.05 24.74 9.46
C ALA A 377 -7.02 23.89 10.29
N LEU A 378 -6.73 22.60 10.52
CA LEU A 378 -7.54 21.70 11.35
C LEU A 378 -7.60 22.12 12.84
N HIS A 379 -6.55 22.78 13.31
CA HIS A 379 -6.36 23.21 14.70
C HIS A 379 -6.80 24.67 14.94
N THR A 380 -7.08 25.41 13.87
CA THR A 380 -7.54 26.80 13.94
C THR A 380 -9.04 26.85 14.15
N ASP A 381 -9.50 27.25 15.33
CA ASP A 381 -10.93 27.38 15.65
C ASP A 381 -11.65 28.33 14.67
N GLY A 382 -12.85 27.94 14.26
CA GLY A 382 -13.65 28.66 13.26
C GLY A 382 -13.16 28.55 11.81
N SER A 383 -12.09 27.80 11.50
CA SER A 383 -11.67 27.61 10.12
C SER A 383 -12.66 26.73 9.34
N GLU A 384 -12.83 27.01 8.04
CA GLU A 384 -13.66 26.18 7.15
C GLU A 384 -13.17 24.72 7.14
N ALA A 385 -11.85 24.50 7.17
CA ALA A 385 -11.24 23.18 7.24
C ALA A 385 -11.71 22.39 8.46
N ARG A 386 -11.70 23.02 9.63
CA ARG A 386 -12.08 22.41 10.91
C ARG A 386 -13.56 22.08 10.96
N ILE A 387 -14.42 22.99 10.47
CA ILE A 387 -15.88 22.82 10.40
C ILE A 387 -16.25 21.67 9.44
N ALA A 388 -15.62 21.63 8.25
CA ALA A 388 -15.79 20.53 7.30
C ALA A 388 -15.33 19.19 7.90
N SER A 389 -14.13 19.17 8.50
CA SER A 389 -13.58 17.99 9.19
C SER A 389 -14.47 17.49 10.32
N GLU A 390 -15.04 18.37 11.15
CA GLU A 390 -15.96 18.00 12.23
C GLU A 390 -17.26 17.39 11.70
N THR A 391 -17.83 18.01 10.66
CA THR A 391 -19.05 17.52 9.99
C THR A 391 -18.86 16.11 9.43
N ILE A 392 -17.74 15.89 8.74
CA ILE A 392 -17.37 14.60 8.14
C ILE A 392 -17.04 13.58 9.23
N TYR A 393 -16.29 13.97 10.26
CA TYR A 393 -15.95 13.11 11.41
C TYR A 393 -17.20 12.61 12.13
N ASN A 394 -18.15 13.49 12.44
CA ASN A 394 -19.35 13.11 13.18
C ASN A 394 -20.22 12.13 12.39
N LYS A 395 -20.44 12.35 11.08
CA LYS A 395 -21.19 11.42 10.22
C LYS A 395 -20.49 10.05 10.09
N ILE A 396 -19.17 10.03 9.90
CA ILE A 396 -18.39 8.77 9.85
C ILE A 396 -18.41 8.06 11.21
N SER A 397 -18.19 8.79 12.31
CA SER A 397 -18.14 8.23 13.67
C SER A 397 -19.46 7.59 14.07
N SER A 398 -20.61 8.24 13.81
CA SER A 398 -21.93 7.62 14.02
C SER A 398 -22.13 6.34 13.20
N ALA A 399 -21.57 6.26 11.99
CA ALA A 399 -21.68 5.08 11.12
C ALA A 399 -20.71 3.94 11.47
N VAL A 400 -19.56 4.27 12.08
CA VAL A 400 -18.67 3.27 12.69
C VAL A 400 -19.30 2.73 13.98
N GLN A 401 -19.93 3.59 14.78
CA GLN A 401 -20.65 3.19 16.00
C GLN A 401 -21.88 2.32 15.72
N SER A 402 -22.58 2.50 14.60
CA SER A 402 -23.66 1.62 14.16
C SER A 402 -23.15 0.26 13.63
N GLY A 403 -21.85 0.16 13.33
CA GLY A 403 -21.24 -0.98 12.64
C GLY A 403 -21.52 -1.03 11.14
N GLY A 404 -22.22 -0.04 10.57
CA GLY A 404 -22.50 0.01 9.14
C GLY A 404 -21.27 0.35 8.29
N VAL A 405 -20.32 1.09 8.86
CA VAL A 405 -19.02 1.40 8.29
C VAL A 405 -17.92 0.72 9.10
N LYS A 406 -17.01 0.00 8.42
CA LYS A 406 -15.76 -0.49 9.01
C LYS A 406 -14.57 0.26 8.38
N LEU A 407 -13.84 1.00 9.21
CA LEU A 407 -12.57 1.63 8.82
C LEU A 407 -11.44 0.62 9.07
N LEU A 408 -10.64 0.34 8.04
CA LEU A 408 -9.56 -0.64 8.13
C LEU A 408 -8.22 0.06 8.41
N PRO A 409 -7.40 -0.44 9.36
CA PRO A 409 -6.07 0.10 9.62
C PRO A 409 -5.09 -0.27 8.52
N GLY A 410 -4.00 0.49 8.41
CA GLY A 410 -3.00 0.33 7.35
C GLY A 410 -2.46 -1.11 7.24
N GLY A 411 -2.69 -1.74 6.08
CA GLY A 411 -2.30 -3.13 5.80
C GLY A 411 -3.43 -4.15 5.92
N GLN A 412 -4.61 -3.75 6.40
CA GLN A 412 -5.86 -4.51 6.22
C GLN A 412 -6.62 -3.97 5.01
N PHE A 413 -7.30 -4.86 4.28
CA PHE A 413 -8.02 -4.52 3.05
C PHE A 413 -9.39 -5.20 3.07
N SER A 414 -10.42 -4.46 2.67
CA SER A 414 -11.82 -4.91 2.63
C SER A 414 -12.00 -6.11 1.71
N SER A 415 -11.20 -6.17 0.64
CA SER A 415 -11.08 -7.29 -0.28
C SER A 415 -10.99 -8.65 0.43
N ASN A 416 -10.25 -8.75 1.54
CA ASN A 416 -10.00 -10.00 2.27
C ASN A 416 -11.28 -10.67 2.80
N ASP A 417 -12.35 -9.89 2.99
CA ASP A 417 -13.64 -10.33 3.51
C ASP A 417 -14.79 -10.03 2.52
N GLN A 418 -14.63 -9.07 1.60
CA GLN A 418 -15.55 -8.84 0.49
C GLN A 418 -15.61 -10.04 -0.47
N VAL A 419 -14.48 -10.73 -0.70
CA VAL A 419 -14.46 -11.99 -1.47
C VAL A 419 -15.21 -13.14 -0.79
N LYS A 420 -15.69 -12.94 0.44
CA LYS A 420 -16.47 -13.88 1.25
C LYS A 420 -17.87 -13.33 1.57
N HIS A 421 -18.35 -12.37 0.77
CA HIS A 421 -19.63 -11.64 0.94
C HIS A 421 -19.83 -10.94 2.30
N ARG A 422 -18.77 -10.61 3.05
CA ARG A 422 -18.91 -9.90 4.34
C ARG A 422 -19.08 -8.38 4.21
N TYR A 423 -18.81 -7.84 3.03
CA TYR A 423 -19.09 -6.44 2.67
C TYR A 423 -20.13 -6.39 1.54
N ALA A 424 -21.09 -5.47 1.65
CA ALA A 424 -21.98 -5.16 0.52
C ALA A 424 -21.25 -4.33 -0.54
N PHE A 425 -20.41 -3.40 -0.08
CA PHE A 425 -19.48 -2.66 -0.92
C PHE A 425 -18.27 -2.15 -0.12
N SER A 426 -17.21 -1.76 -0.81
CA SER A 426 -16.06 -1.13 -0.20
C SER A 426 -15.45 -0.02 -1.07
N ILE A 427 -14.64 0.84 -0.43
CA ILE A 427 -13.74 1.76 -1.14
C ILE A 427 -12.30 1.30 -0.96
N GLY A 428 -11.64 1.06 -2.10
CA GLY A 428 -10.23 0.74 -2.22
C GLY A 428 -9.58 1.48 -3.39
N SER A 429 -8.29 1.22 -3.62
CA SER A 429 -7.55 1.79 -4.75
C SER A 429 -7.82 1.04 -6.06
N THR A 430 -7.90 1.74 -7.20
CA THR A 430 -8.05 1.11 -8.53
C THR A 430 -6.89 0.18 -8.89
N ALA A 431 -5.74 0.30 -8.22
CA ALA A 431 -4.61 -0.64 -8.36
C ALA A 431 -4.87 -2.02 -7.75
N GLY A 432 -5.92 -2.18 -6.93
CA GLY A 432 -6.25 -3.40 -6.18
C GLY A 432 -7.24 -4.36 -6.84
N TYR A 433 -7.50 -4.24 -8.15
CA TYR A 433 -8.56 -4.97 -8.86
C TYR A 433 -8.60 -6.47 -8.55
N SER A 434 -7.51 -7.19 -8.83
CA SER A 434 -7.40 -8.65 -8.71
C SER A 434 -7.39 -9.21 -7.28
N HIS A 435 -7.62 -8.37 -6.27
CA HIS A 435 -7.83 -8.82 -4.88
C HIS A 435 -9.31 -8.87 -4.50
N ASN A 436 -10.18 -8.19 -5.25
CA ASN A 436 -11.58 -7.96 -4.86
C ASN A 436 -12.57 -9.05 -5.32
N PHE A 437 -12.06 -10.12 -5.93
CA PHE A 437 -12.83 -11.27 -6.40
C PHE A 437 -11.96 -12.53 -6.41
N ILE A 438 -12.59 -13.70 -6.49
CA ILE A 438 -11.94 -14.99 -6.75
C ILE A 438 -12.07 -15.32 -8.24
N ASN A 439 -10.99 -15.81 -8.85
CA ASN A 439 -11.03 -16.28 -10.24
C ASN A 439 -11.76 -17.64 -10.31
N ALA A 440 -12.57 -17.86 -11.35
CA ALA A 440 -13.43 -19.05 -11.52
C ALA A 440 -12.73 -20.43 -11.50
N GLU A 441 -11.39 -20.46 -11.56
CA GLU A 441 -10.57 -21.66 -11.32
C GLU A 441 -10.60 -22.10 -9.84
N GLN A 442 -10.59 -21.15 -8.90
CA GLN A 442 -10.63 -21.40 -7.47
C GLN A 442 -12.08 -21.45 -6.98
N LYS A 443 -12.58 -22.67 -6.76
CA LYS A 443 -14.01 -22.94 -6.48
C LYS A 443 -14.40 -22.88 -4.99
N THR A 444 -13.42 -22.75 -4.09
CA THR A 444 -13.63 -22.75 -2.64
C THR A 444 -12.63 -21.89 -1.89
N ILE A 445 -13.03 -21.42 -0.71
CA ILE A 445 -12.13 -20.93 0.35
C ILE A 445 -12.34 -21.81 1.59
N ILE A 446 -11.27 -22.15 2.30
CA ILE A 446 -11.34 -22.81 3.61
C ILE A 446 -11.05 -21.75 4.69
N GLU A 447 -11.87 -21.72 5.73
CA GLU A 447 -11.68 -20.92 6.94
C GLU A 447 -11.89 -21.81 8.17
N TYR A 448 -11.54 -21.28 9.34
CA TYR A 448 -11.78 -21.96 10.62
C TYR A 448 -12.43 -20.98 11.60
N LYS A 449 -13.44 -21.44 12.34
CA LYS A 449 -14.02 -20.71 13.47
C LYS A 449 -13.60 -21.31 14.81
N LYS A 450 -13.56 -20.47 15.83
CA LYS A 450 -13.53 -20.87 17.23
C LYS A 450 -14.46 -19.97 18.04
N ASP A 451 -15.21 -20.57 18.97
CA ASP A 451 -16.18 -19.88 19.84
C ASP A 451 -17.15 -18.96 19.04
N GLY A 452 -17.59 -19.43 17.87
CA GLY A 452 -18.49 -18.73 16.94
C GLY A 452 -17.85 -17.64 16.08
N ARG A 453 -16.58 -17.28 16.29
CA ARG A 453 -15.84 -16.26 15.52
C ARG A 453 -14.91 -16.90 14.52
N ILE A 454 -14.70 -16.25 13.37
CA ILE A 454 -13.66 -16.67 12.40
C ILE A 454 -12.29 -16.39 13.03
N ASP A 455 -11.47 -17.43 13.17
CA ASP A 455 -10.09 -17.27 13.60
C ASP A 455 -9.20 -17.19 12.37
N ASN A 456 -8.96 -15.97 11.90
CA ASN A 456 -8.05 -15.69 10.80
C ASN A 456 -6.62 -16.19 11.09
N THR A 457 -6.23 -16.50 12.34
CA THR A 457 -4.91 -17.04 12.66
C THR A 457 -4.70 -18.48 12.19
N LEU A 458 -5.76 -19.20 11.82
CA LEU A 458 -5.69 -20.48 11.12
C LEU A 458 -5.77 -20.32 9.60
N SER A 459 -4.75 -19.66 9.04
CA SER A 459 -4.56 -19.51 7.58
C SER A 459 -4.05 -20.81 6.93
N PHE A 460 -4.90 -21.82 6.82
CA PHE A 460 -4.69 -22.89 5.85
C PHE A 460 -5.12 -22.38 4.48
N GLU A 461 -4.22 -21.75 3.73
CA GLU A 461 -4.47 -21.43 2.32
C GLU A 461 -4.11 -22.63 1.44
N PRO A 462 -5.08 -23.43 0.94
CA PRO A 462 -4.84 -24.24 -0.25
C PRO A 462 -4.76 -23.31 -1.46
N ARG A 463 -3.65 -22.57 -1.62
CA ARG A 463 -3.37 -21.77 -2.81
C ARG A 463 -3.18 -22.70 -4.01
N SER A 464 -4.29 -23.14 -4.59
CA SER A 464 -4.38 -24.00 -5.78
C SER A 464 -3.24 -25.02 -5.84
N PHE A 465 -3.37 -26.13 -5.11
CA PHE A 465 -2.37 -27.21 -5.13
C PHE A 465 -2.08 -27.72 -6.57
N ASP A 466 -3.00 -27.50 -7.51
CA ASP A 466 -2.86 -27.75 -8.95
C ASP A 466 -1.82 -26.87 -9.67
N ASN A 467 -1.52 -25.67 -9.15
CA ASN A 467 -0.67 -24.66 -9.79
C ASN A 467 0.75 -24.55 -9.21
N ILE A 468 1.17 -25.42 -8.28
CA ILE A 468 2.53 -25.39 -7.74
C ILE A 468 3.54 -25.78 -8.84
N PRO A 469 4.47 -24.88 -9.26
CA PRO A 469 5.53 -25.25 -10.19
C PRO A 469 6.45 -26.27 -9.52
N SER A 470 6.83 -27.33 -10.23
CA SER A 470 7.61 -28.45 -9.70
C SER A 470 9.08 -28.13 -9.37
N ASN A 471 9.41 -26.86 -9.15
CA ASN A 471 10.75 -26.34 -8.86
C ASN A 471 10.78 -25.08 -7.98
N THR A 472 9.66 -24.61 -7.40
CA THR A 472 9.66 -23.38 -6.55
C THR A 472 9.04 -23.63 -5.16
N SER A 473 9.92 -23.78 -4.17
CA SER A 473 9.61 -24.07 -2.76
C SER A 473 9.31 -22.81 -1.93
N ALA A 474 8.25 -22.07 -2.26
CA ALA A 474 7.88 -20.83 -1.57
C ALA A 474 6.44 -20.85 -1.02
N ILE A 475 6.31 -20.42 0.25
CA ILE A 475 5.07 -20.26 1.05
C ILE A 475 4.56 -21.57 1.71
N MET A 476 4.00 -21.41 2.91
CA MET A 476 3.72 -22.46 3.90
C MET A 476 2.63 -23.43 3.44
N GLY A 477 2.95 -24.72 3.40
CA GLY A 477 1.97 -25.78 3.16
C GLY A 477 2.58 -27.11 2.71
N ILE A 478 2.85 -28.00 3.66
CA ILE A 478 3.00 -29.46 3.43
C ILE A 478 4.10 -29.86 2.43
N SER A 479 5.31 -30.13 2.94
CA SER A 479 6.30 -30.95 2.23
C SER A 479 6.65 -32.20 3.06
N ALA A 480 6.51 -33.37 2.45
CA ALA A 480 6.86 -34.64 3.08
C ALA A 480 8.39 -34.74 3.24
N PHE A 481 8.87 -35.21 4.39
CA PHE A 481 10.31 -35.27 4.68
C PHE A 481 10.99 -36.42 3.92
N SER A 482 11.36 -36.21 2.66
CA SER A 482 12.26 -37.10 1.94
C SER A 482 13.71 -36.90 2.42
N SER A 483 14.43 -38.00 2.65
CA SER A 483 15.87 -37.94 2.92
C SER A 483 16.64 -37.41 1.71
N LEU A 484 17.42 -36.34 1.90
CA LEU A 484 18.33 -35.84 0.87
C LEU A 484 19.35 -36.93 0.47
N PRO A 485 19.61 -37.15 -0.83
CA PRO A 485 20.68 -38.05 -1.27
C PRO A 485 22.02 -37.70 -0.62
N GLU A 486 22.80 -38.72 -0.26
CA GLU A 486 24.03 -38.60 0.52
C GLU A 486 25.08 -37.63 -0.08
N LYS A 487 25.07 -37.47 -1.41
CA LYS A 487 25.90 -36.48 -2.12
C LYS A 487 25.62 -35.03 -1.71
N GLU A 488 24.38 -34.64 -1.46
CA GLU A 488 24.05 -33.26 -1.05
C GLU A 488 24.39 -33.00 0.42
N GLN A 489 24.15 -34.00 1.29
CA GLN A 489 24.52 -33.91 2.72
C GLN A 489 26.03 -33.64 2.91
N ASN A 490 26.87 -34.19 2.02
CA ASN A 490 28.32 -34.03 2.05
C ASN A 490 28.86 -32.73 1.41
N LYS A 491 28.01 -31.94 0.72
CA LYS A 491 28.35 -30.55 0.34
C LYS A 491 28.18 -29.60 1.52
N ILE A 492 27.03 -29.64 2.18
CA ILE A 492 26.62 -28.63 3.17
C ILE A 492 27.57 -28.61 4.38
N LYS A 493 28.06 -29.78 4.82
CA LYS A 493 29.02 -29.93 5.93
C LYS A 493 30.36 -29.18 5.78
N ARG A 494 30.66 -28.57 4.62
CA ARG A 494 31.92 -27.86 4.37
C ARG A 494 31.87 -26.34 4.58
N ASN A 495 30.68 -25.73 4.68
CA ASN A 495 30.52 -24.27 4.60
C ASN A 495 30.01 -23.57 5.87
N THR A 496 29.86 -24.27 7.00
CA THR A 496 29.25 -23.68 8.22
C THR A 496 30.13 -23.84 9.47
N GLN A 497 30.88 -22.80 9.82
CA GLN A 497 31.23 -22.52 11.21
C GLN A 497 30.37 -21.32 11.69
N PRO A 498 29.56 -21.47 12.75
CA PRO A 498 28.77 -20.36 13.28
C PRO A 498 29.64 -19.35 14.04
N SER A 499 29.33 -18.06 13.92
CA SER A 499 29.84 -17.04 14.86
C SER A 499 29.18 -17.18 16.23
N GLU A 500 29.91 -16.84 17.30
CA GLU A 500 29.50 -17.17 18.68
C GLU A 500 28.11 -16.64 19.07
N GLN A 501 27.68 -15.49 18.55
CA GLN A 501 26.34 -14.94 18.85
C GLN A 501 25.17 -15.81 18.35
N ILE A 502 25.39 -16.69 17.36
CA ILE A 502 24.36 -17.61 16.85
C ILE A 502 24.24 -18.87 17.73
N THR A 503 25.24 -19.18 18.57
CA THR A 503 25.28 -20.42 19.38
C THR A 503 24.13 -20.58 20.37
N LYS A 504 23.42 -19.50 20.71
CA LYS A 504 22.33 -19.50 21.70
C LYS A 504 21.01 -20.07 21.18
N TRP A 505 20.80 -20.12 19.86
CA TRP A 505 19.55 -20.58 19.24
C TRP A 505 19.83 -21.44 18.01
N GLN A 506 19.43 -22.72 18.04
CA GLN A 506 19.54 -23.54 16.82
C GLN A 506 18.42 -23.19 15.83
N PRO A 507 18.75 -22.83 14.58
CA PRO A 507 17.74 -22.65 13.54
C PRO A 507 17.10 -24.00 13.18
N LEU A 508 15.82 -23.99 12.78
CA LEU A 508 15.04 -25.21 12.50
C LEU A 508 15.58 -26.10 11.36
N TYR A 509 16.66 -25.70 10.68
CA TYR A 509 17.31 -26.52 9.66
C TYR A 509 18.23 -27.62 10.23
N VAL A 510 18.51 -27.71 11.54
CA VAL A 510 19.28 -28.82 12.14
C VAL A 510 18.55 -29.46 13.32
N TYR A 511 18.34 -30.78 13.26
CA TYR A 511 18.02 -31.59 14.44
C TYR A 511 18.61 -33.00 14.29
N GLY A 512 19.02 -33.63 15.40
CA GLY A 512 19.58 -35.00 15.39
C GLY A 512 20.82 -35.21 14.49
N GLY A 513 21.59 -34.16 14.21
CA GLY A 513 22.75 -34.21 13.30
C GLY A 513 22.39 -34.34 11.80
N ARG A 514 21.11 -34.14 11.44
CA ARG A 514 20.62 -34.12 10.05
C ARG A 514 20.11 -32.73 9.68
N ASN A 515 20.25 -32.37 8.41
CA ASN A 515 19.67 -31.14 7.88
C ASN A 515 18.19 -31.37 7.53
N ASN A 516 17.32 -30.42 7.91
CA ASN A 516 15.93 -30.39 7.51
C ASN A 516 15.79 -29.61 6.19
N PRO A 517 15.48 -30.27 5.05
CA PRO A 517 15.44 -29.62 3.73
C PRO A 517 14.29 -28.62 3.57
N ILE A 518 13.28 -28.65 4.46
CA ILE A 518 12.07 -27.83 4.38
C ILE A 518 12.37 -26.33 4.56
N LEU A 519 13.49 -25.98 5.21
CA LEU A 519 13.80 -24.61 5.67
C LEU A 519 15.18 -24.10 5.22
N ALA A 520 15.74 -24.69 4.16
CA ALA A 520 17.13 -24.47 3.74
C ALA A 520 17.24 -23.92 2.30
N HIS A 521 16.48 -22.87 1.96
CA HIS A 521 16.57 -22.18 0.67
C HIS A 521 16.65 -20.65 0.79
N ASP A 522 17.39 -20.07 -0.15
CA ASP A 522 17.85 -18.68 -0.29
C ASP A 522 18.55 -18.06 0.93
N TYR A 523 19.74 -17.51 0.70
CA TYR A 523 20.55 -16.89 1.75
C TYR A 523 20.70 -15.38 1.53
N LEU A 524 20.27 -14.58 2.50
CA LEU A 524 20.67 -13.18 2.62
C LEU A 524 22.12 -13.12 3.10
N ALA A 525 23.00 -12.56 2.27
CA ALA A 525 24.38 -12.28 2.66
C ALA A 525 24.44 -10.99 3.49
N GLN A 526 24.44 -11.11 4.82
CA GLN A 526 24.79 -10.00 5.70
C GLN A 526 26.30 -9.93 5.88
N THR A 527 26.81 -8.74 6.16
CA THR A 527 28.25 -8.49 6.32
C THR A 527 28.48 -7.84 7.67
N TYR A 528 29.31 -8.47 8.50
CA TYR A 528 29.67 -8.01 9.83
C TYR A 528 31.18 -7.77 9.90
N THR A 529 31.59 -6.81 10.74
CA THR A 529 32.99 -6.60 11.08
C THR A 529 33.25 -7.22 12.45
N ASN A 530 34.24 -8.12 12.57
CA ASN A 530 34.59 -8.71 13.87
C ASN A 530 35.43 -7.76 14.74
N SER A 531 35.77 -8.18 15.96
CA SER A 531 36.63 -7.43 16.89
C SER A 531 38.07 -7.19 16.40
N GLU A 532 38.47 -7.82 15.29
CA GLU A 532 39.80 -7.73 14.66
C GLU A 532 39.74 -6.95 13.33
N ASN A 533 38.62 -6.25 13.07
CA ASN A 533 38.31 -5.51 11.85
C ASN A 533 38.15 -6.34 10.56
N GLU A 534 38.09 -7.67 10.63
CA GLU A 534 37.82 -8.52 9.47
C GLU A 534 36.35 -8.49 9.05
N THR A 535 36.13 -8.42 7.74
CA THR A 535 34.80 -8.31 7.11
C THR A 535 34.22 -9.70 6.81
N ILE A 536 33.47 -10.27 7.77
CA ILE A 536 32.86 -11.60 7.66
C ILE A 536 31.50 -11.50 6.95
N LYS A 537 31.37 -12.18 5.81
CA LYS A 537 30.07 -12.38 5.14
C LYS A 537 29.37 -13.61 5.72
N VAL A 538 28.28 -13.40 6.44
CA VAL A 538 27.44 -14.47 6.98
C VAL A 538 26.20 -14.62 6.10
N GLN A 539 26.03 -15.81 5.53
CA GLN A 539 24.83 -16.20 4.79
C GLN A 539 23.77 -16.70 5.78
N LEU A 540 22.70 -15.92 5.97
CA LEU A 540 21.54 -16.29 6.80
C LEU A 540 20.35 -16.64 5.89
N PRO A 541 19.60 -17.73 6.12
CA PRO A 541 18.42 -18.05 5.30
C PRO A 541 17.40 -16.90 5.28
N ALA A 542 16.88 -16.57 4.09
CA ALA A 542 15.96 -15.46 3.88
C ALA A 542 14.63 -15.64 4.64
N PHE A 543 14.26 -16.89 4.92
CA PHE A 543 13.17 -17.28 5.82
C PHE A 543 13.73 -18.11 7.00
N SER A 544 14.62 -17.49 7.79
CA SER A 544 15.15 -18.07 9.03
C SER A 544 14.08 -18.16 10.12
N TYR A 545 13.20 -19.16 10.03
CA TYR A 545 12.40 -19.59 11.17
C TYR A 545 13.36 -20.11 12.25
N ALA A 546 13.40 -19.41 13.37
CA ALA A 546 14.07 -19.83 14.60
C ALA A 546 12.99 -20.10 15.67
N PHE A 547 13.26 -20.97 16.64
CA PHE A 547 12.40 -21.08 17.81
C PHE A 547 12.42 -19.76 18.59
N ALA A 548 11.28 -19.33 19.13
CA ALA A 548 11.21 -18.07 19.88
C ALA A 548 11.86 -18.15 21.27
N ASP A 549 12.05 -19.37 21.77
CA ASP A 549 12.62 -19.74 23.07
C ASP A 549 13.06 -21.23 23.09
N ALA A 550 13.70 -21.65 24.19
CA ALA A 550 14.25 -23.01 24.34
C ALA A 550 13.18 -24.07 24.63
N GLU A 551 12.07 -23.68 25.29
CA GLU A 551 10.93 -24.57 25.52
C GLU A 551 10.30 -24.98 24.18
N SER A 552 10.21 -24.03 23.24
CA SER A 552 9.72 -24.25 21.89
C SER A 552 10.62 -25.20 21.09
N GLN A 553 11.94 -25.03 21.19
CA GLN A 553 12.90 -25.97 20.58
C GLN A 553 12.75 -27.38 21.18
N GLN A 554 12.61 -27.49 22.50
CA GLN A 554 12.44 -28.79 23.17
C GLN A 554 11.08 -29.44 22.85
N ALA A 555 9.99 -28.66 22.80
CA ALA A 555 8.67 -29.17 22.44
C ALA A 555 8.63 -29.71 20.99
N PHE A 556 9.32 -29.06 20.05
CA PHE A 556 9.53 -29.62 18.71
C PHE A 556 10.34 -30.91 18.77
N ALA A 557 11.47 -30.89 19.47
CA ALA A 557 12.37 -32.03 19.63
C ALA A 557 11.66 -33.27 20.19
N ASP A 558 10.91 -33.12 21.30
CA ASP A 558 10.16 -34.19 21.96
C ASP A 558 9.06 -34.76 21.04
N ARG A 559 8.36 -33.88 20.30
CA ARG A 559 7.30 -34.27 19.36
C ARG A 559 7.84 -35.04 18.15
N VAL A 560 9.05 -34.69 17.70
CA VAL A 560 9.78 -35.29 16.58
C VAL A 560 10.49 -36.58 16.98
N ALA A 561 11.03 -36.67 18.21
CA ALA A 561 11.83 -37.82 18.67
C ALA A 561 11.03 -39.11 18.93
N VAL A 562 9.70 -39.10 18.83
CA VAL A 562 8.86 -40.28 19.01
C VAL A 562 9.17 -41.31 17.91
N ALA A 563 9.62 -42.51 18.28
CA ALA A 563 10.15 -43.51 17.33
C ALA A 563 9.17 -43.97 16.23
N GLU A 564 7.87 -43.78 16.43
CA GLU A 564 6.78 -44.09 15.48
C GLU A 564 6.36 -42.87 14.63
N PHE A 565 7.23 -41.89 14.42
CA PHE A 565 6.90 -40.68 13.68
C PHE A 565 7.24 -40.84 12.18
N ASP A 566 6.25 -41.19 11.36
CA ASP A 566 6.41 -41.22 9.90
C ASP A 566 6.31 -39.81 9.30
N TYR A 567 7.48 -39.19 9.16
CA TYR A 567 7.63 -37.86 8.55
C TYR A 567 7.21 -37.77 7.08
N THR A 568 6.95 -38.89 6.38
CA THR A 568 6.43 -38.86 5.01
C THR A 568 4.91 -38.68 4.96
N LYS A 569 4.23 -38.95 6.09
CA LYS A 569 2.78 -38.85 6.28
C LYS A 569 2.34 -37.68 7.16
N ALA A 570 3.24 -37.12 7.97
CA ALA A 570 2.91 -36.02 8.87
C ALA A 570 2.96 -34.63 8.21
N ALA A 571 2.13 -33.71 8.68
CA ALA A 571 2.13 -32.31 8.26
C ALA A 571 2.53 -31.37 9.41
N LEU A 572 3.31 -30.35 9.05
CA LEU A 572 3.73 -29.25 9.92
C LEU A 572 2.86 -28.03 9.61
N PHE A 573 2.27 -27.44 10.64
CA PHE A 573 1.44 -26.25 10.53
C PHE A 573 1.97 -25.13 11.43
N ALA A 574 1.94 -23.90 10.92
CA ALA A 574 2.18 -22.70 11.69
C ALA A 574 0.91 -21.83 11.64
N THR A 575 0.54 -21.21 12.75
CA THR A 575 -0.50 -20.17 12.77
C THR A 575 -0.04 -18.91 12.02
N LEU A 576 -0.94 -17.96 11.78
CA LEU A 576 -0.52 -16.59 11.47
C LEU A 576 0.45 -16.06 12.53
N ALA A 577 1.26 -15.12 12.06
CA ALA A 577 2.23 -14.39 12.83
C ALA A 577 1.53 -13.29 13.67
N PHE A 578 1.70 -13.34 14.99
CA PHE A 578 1.25 -12.32 15.95
C PHE A 578 2.43 -11.75 16.75
N ASN A 579 2.29 -10.61 17.42
CA ASN A 579 3.43 -10.00 18.13
C ASN A 579 3.79 -10.80 19.39
N LYS A 580 5.07 -10.88 19.77
CA LYS A 580 5.57 -11.62 20.95
C LYS A 580 4.90 -11.15 22.25
N SER A 581 4.57 -9.86 22.35
CA SER A 581 3.76 -9.28 23.43
C SER A 581 2.32 -9.80 23.53
N GLU A 582 1.78 -10.42 22.48
CA GLU A 582 0.44 -10.97 22.41
C GLU A 582 0.39 -12.48 22.69
N LEU A 583 1.54 -13.15 22.87
CA LEU A 583 1.62 -14.60 23.11
C LEU A 583 0.76 -15.07 24.29
N GLY A 584 0.63 -14.25 25.34
CA GLY A 584 -0.25 -14.53 26.48
C GLY A 584 -1.74 -14.62 26.13
N LYS A 585 -2.20 -13.98 25.05
CA LYS A 585 -3.59 -14.10 24.54
C LYS A 585 -3.90 -15.50 24.00
N TYR A 586 -2.87 -16.25 23.62
CA TYR A 586 -2.98 -17.59 23.04
C TYR A 586 -2.63 -18.69 24.05
N ALA A 587 -2.45 -18.37 25.34
CA ALA A 587 -2.05 -19.33 26.36
C ALA A 587 -2.99 -20.55 26.44
N ASP A 588 -4.30 -20.33 26.43
CA ASP A 588 -5.32 -21.40 26.47
C ASP A 588 -5.31 -22.25 25.18
N TYR A 589 -4.98 -21.65 24.04
CA TYR A 589 -4.86 -22.38 22.77
C TYR A 589 -3.57 -23.21 22.73
N ILE A 590 -2.45 -22.67 23.20
CA ILE A 590 -1.19 -23.43 23.36
C ILE A 590 -1.38 -24.56 24.36
N ALA A 591 -2.09 -24.32 25.48
CA ALA A 591 -2.45 -25.35 26.44
C ALA A 591 -3.30 -26.46 25.79
N LYS A 592 -4.31 -26.10 24.97
CA LYS A 592 -5.12 -27.09 24.23
C LYS A 592 -4.29 -27.87 23.21
N LEU A 593 -3.38 -27.22 22.46
CA LEU A 593 -2.47 -27.93 21.55
C LEU A 593 -1.50 -28.86 22.29
N LYS A 594 -1.07 -28.50 23.52
CA LYS A 594 -0.27 -29.38 24.39
C LYS A 594 -1.09 -30.57 24.92
N GLU A 595 -2.31 -30.34 25.40
CA GLU A 595 -3.26 -31.38 25.84
C GLU A 595 -3.48 -32.45 24.75
N LEU A 596 -3.69 -31.99 23.51
CA LEU A 596 -3.95 -32.85 22.36
C LEU A 596 -2.69 -33.45 21.73
N ASN A 597 -1.52 -33.23 22.33
CA ASN A 597 -0.23 -33.68 21.80
C ASN A 597 -0.01 -33.25 20.33
N LEU A 598 -0.39 -32.00 20.01
CA LEU A 598 -0.21 -31.37 18.69
C LEU A 598 0.90 -30.31 18.73
N TYR A 599 1.04 -29.58 19.83
CA TYR A 599 2.01 -28.49 20.00
C TYR A 599 3.45 -28.94 19.71
N ALA A 600 4.19 -28.10 18.99
CA ALA A 600 5.57 -28.33 18.58
C ALA A 600 6.42 -27.05 18.72
N GLY A 601 6.07 -26.18 19.68
CA GLY A 601 6.78 -24.93 19.97
C GLY A 601 6.16 -23.68 19.35
N THR A 602 6.86 -22.55 19.50
CA THR A 602 6.61 -21.32 18.75
C THR A 602 7.85 -20.93 17.93
N VAL A 603 7.63 -20.28 16.80
CA VAL A 603 8.67 -19.89 15.85
C VAL A 603 8.60 -18.41 15.50
N ILE A 604 9.75 -17.77 15.40
CA ILE A 604 9.90 -16.40 14.90
C ILE A 604 9.68 -16.41 13.40
N THR A 605 8.77 -15.57 12.92
CA THR A 605 8.45 -15.42 11.51
C THR A 605 8.88 -14.06 10.96
N LYS A 606 9.08 -13.07 11.84
CA LYS A 606 9.68 -11.77 11.53
C LYS A 606 10.31 -11.16 12.78
N LEU A 607 11.55 -10.69 12.69
CA LEU A 607 12.21 -9.97 13.78
C LEU A 607 11.61 -8.56 13.96
N GLY A 608 11.44 -8.14 15.21
CA GLY A 608 11.15 -6.77 15.60
C GLY A 608 12.41 -5.88 15.50
N ASN A 609 12.23 -4.57 15.63
CA ASN A 609 13.30 -3.58 15.44
C ASN A 609 14.50 -3.77 16.38
N ASN A 610 14.27 -4.33 17.57
CA ASN A 610 15.27 -4.59 18.61
C ASN A 610 15.64 -6.08 18.74
N GLY A 611 15.32 -6.91 17.75
CA GLY A 611 15.66 -8.34 17.72
C GLY A 611 14.67 -9.26 18.45
N VAL A 612 15.09 -10.50 18.71
CA VAL A 612 14.24 -11.65 19.13
C VAL A 612 13.31 -11.37 20.33
N ASP A 613 13.74 -10.53 21.27
CA ASP A 613 13.00 -10.21 22.50
C ASP A 613 12.24 -8.87 22.44
N ASP A 614 12.24 -8.20 21.28
CA ASP A 614 11.37 -7.07 21.00
C ASP A 614 9.89 -7.51 21.12
N PRO A 615 9.02 -6.79 21.87
CA PRO A 615 7.59 -7.11 21.97
C PRO A 615 6.83 -7.07 20.63
N THR A 616 7.41 -6.45 19.59
CA THR A 616 6.93 -6.40 18.19
C THR A 616 7.52 -7.47 17.28
N THR A 617 8.43 -8.31 17.77
CA THR A 617 8.86 -9.53 17.06
C THR A 617 7.64 -10.39 16.78
N THR A 618 7.47 -10.80 15.53
CA THR A 618 6.31 -11.56 15.10
C THR A 618 6.62 -13.06 15.16
N VAL A 619 5.76 -13.80 15.87
CA VAL A 619 5.89 -15.23 16.17
C VAL A 619 4.62 -15.97 15.76
N SER A 620 4.77 -17.25 15.42
CA SER A 620 3.67 -18.18 15.13
C SER A 620 3.74 -19.39 16.06
N ILE A 621 2.59 -19.98 16.39
CA ILE A 621 2.53 -21.27 17.08
C ILE A 621 2.75 -22.37 16.04
N LEU A 622 3.63 -23.32 16.36
CA LEU A 622 3.96 -24.47 15.54
C LEU A 622 3.25 -25.71 16.10
N PHE A 623 2.58 -26.48 15.24
CA PHE A 623 1.96 -27.75 15.61
C PHE A 623 2.11 -28.80 14.52
N ILE A 624 2.09 -30.07 14.94
CA ILE A 624 2.45 -31.24 14.13
C ILE A 624 1.34 -32.28 14.23
N VAL A 625 0.75 -32.62 13.08
CA VAL A 625 -0.26 -33.67 12.97
C VAL A 625 0.33 -34.88 12.24
N LYS A 626 0.29 -36.05 12.89
CA LYS A 626 0.64 -37.34 12.28
C LYS A 626 -0.40 -37.72 11.21
N ASP A 627 0.04 -38.43 10.18
CA ASP A 627 -0.83 -39.03 9.14
C ASP A 627 -1.76 -38.06 8.38
N ALA A 628 -1.46 -36.76 8.45
CA ALA A 628 -2.14 -35.66 7.79
C ALA A 628 -1.96 -35.61 6.25
N ILE A 629 -1.09 -36.43 5.67
CA ILE A 629 -0.80 -36.49 4.23
C ILE A 629 -1.17 -37.87 3.70
N ASP A 630 -1.90 -37.94 2.58
CA ASP A 630 -2.02 -39.21 1.87
C ASP A 630 -0.80 -39.54 1.00
N THR A 631 -0.20 -40.70 1.24
CA THR A 631 0.97 -41.22 0.51
C THR A 631 0.60 -42.31 -0.49
N SER A 632 -0.68 -42.68 -0.61
CA SER A 632 -1.13 -43.81 -1.44
C SER A 632 -1.28 -43.48 -2.94
N ASN A 633 -1.39 -42.20 -3.29
CA ASN A 633 -1.59 -41.74 -4.66
C ASN A 633 -0.28 -41.21 -5.28
N GLU A 634 0.42 -42.05 -6.04
CA GLU A 634 1.71 -41.72 -6.66
C GLU A 634 1.63 -40.72 -7.82
N ASN A 635 0.45 -40.52 -8.41
CA ASN A 635 0.27 -39.70 -9.62
C ASN A 635 -0.18 -38.25 -9.34
N ALA A 636 -0.57 -37.93 -8.11
CA ALA A 636 -0.96 -36.57 -7.73
C ALA A 636 0.28 -35.72 -7.44
N LYS A 637 0.51 -34.66 -8.23
CA LYS A 637 1.67 -33.75 -8.06
C LYS A 637 1.67 -32.99 -6.74
N VAL A 638 0.53 -32.92 -6.04
CA VAL A 638 0.44 -32.54 -4.64
C VAL A 638 -0.49 -33.52 -3.93
N ARG A 639 -0.17 -33.86 -2.68
CA ARG A 639 -0.92 -34.82 -1.85
C ARG A 639 -2.01 -34.10 -1.04
N PRO A 640 -3.25 -34.61 -0.96
CA PRO A 640 -4.30 -33.98 -0.19
C PRO A 640 -4.05 -34.09 1.32
N LEU A 641 -4.61 -33.12 2.05
CA LEU A 641 -4.78 -33.19 3.51
C LEU A 641 -5.75 -34.33 3.85
N LYS A 642 -5.31 -35.26 4.70
CA LYS A 642 -6.16 -36.32 5.27
C LYS A 642 -7.07 -35.81 6.37
N ASP A 643 -8.14 -36.55 6.61
CA ASP A 643 -9.15 -36.25 7.64
C ASP A 643 -8.53 -36.07 9.03
N SER A 644 -7.47 -36.81 9.38
CA SER A 644 -6.72 -36.68 10.64
C SER A 644 -6.17 -35.26 10.88
N ALA A 645 -5.87 -34.49 9.82
CA ALA A 645 -5.53 -33.08 9.95
C ALA A 645 -6.74 -32.23 10.39
N ILE A 646 -7.89 -32.48 9.77
CA ILE A 646 -9.14 -31.78 10.05
C ILE A 646 -9.67 -32.14 11.45
N GLU A 647 -9.57 -33.42 11.83
CA GLU A 647 -9.90 -33.96 13.15
C GLU A 647 -9.03 -33.35 14.26
N ALA A 648 -7.71 -33.25 14.05
CA ALA A 648 -6.80 -32.60 15.00
C ALA A 648 -7.16 -31.13 15.24
N ILE A 649 -7.52 -30.40 14.17
CA ILE A 649 -7.96 -29.00 14.25
C ILE A 649 -9.31 -28.90 14.96
N ALA A 650 -10.29 -29.74 14.59
CA ALA A 650 -11.60 -29.80 15.24
C ALA A 650 -11.50 -30.06 16.74
N THR A 651 -10.64 -31.01 17.14
CA THR A 651 -10.41 -31.35 18.55
C THR A 651 -9.76 -30.20 19.33
N ALA A 652 -8.98 -29.33 18.66
CA ALA A 652 -8.42 -28.09 19.24
C ALA A 652 -9.47 -26.95 19.42
N GLY A 653 -10.74 -27.23 19.12
CA GLY A 653 -11.88 -26.32 19.27
C GLY A 653 -12.19 -25.51 18.01
N TYR A 654 -11.81 -26.00 16.82
CA TYR A 654 -11.93 -25.25 15.56
C TYR A 654 -12.87 -25.90 14.54
N GLU A 655 -14.01 -25.25 14.29
CA GLU A 655 -14.94 -25.62 13.21
C GLU A 655 -14.34 -25.26 11.85
N LYS A 656 -14.06 -26.27 11.00
CA LYS A 656 -13.68 -26.05 9.60
C LYS A 656 -14.89 -25.56 8.79
N ILE A 657 -14.76 -24.41 8.14
CA ILE A 657 -15.71 -23.90 7.16
C ILE A 657 -15.13 -24.06 5.76
N THR A 658 -15.98 -24.46 4.82
CA THR A 658 -15.66 -24.44 3.39
C THR A 658 -16.70 -23.57 2.70
N LEU A 659 -16.28 -22.38 2.25
CA LEU A 659 -17.09 -21.52 1.40
C LEU A 659 -17.05 -22.09 -0.02
N ASN A 660 -18.22 -22.39 -0.59
CA ASN A 660 -18.38 -22.84 -1.98
C ASN A 660 -18.57 -21.64 -2.95
N LYS A 661 -18.69 -21.85 -4.28
CA LYS A 661 -18.86 -20.75 -5.26
C LYS A 661 -19.92 -19.74 -4.83
N THR A 662 -21.11 -20.17 -4.37
CA THR A 662 -22.21 -19.26 -3.97
C THR A 662 -21.96 -18.47 -2.67
N GLN A 663 -20.76 -18.61 -2.11
CA GLN A 663 -20.28 -17.97 -0.89
C GLN A 663 -18.94 -17.25 -1.12
N ILE A 664 -18.48 -17.12 -2.37
CA ILE A 664 -17.28 -16.36 -2.73
C ILE A 664 -17.46 -15.48 -3.97
N LEU A 665 -17.24 -14.17 -3.85
CA LEU A 665 -17.47 -13.20 -4.93
C LEU A 665 -16.56 -13.46 -6.14
N GLN A 666 -17.15 -13.60 -7.32
CA GLN A 666 -16.45 -13.84 -8.58
C GLN A 666 -16.15 -12.55 -9.37
N GLU A 667 -15.34 -12.67 -10.42
CA GLU A 667 -15.02 -11.55 -11.32
C GLU A 667 -16.26 -11.01 -12.03
N GLU A 668 -17.17 -11.89 -12.48
CA GLU A 668 -18.42 -11.51 -13.17
C GLU A 668 -19.44 -10.79 -12.27
N GLU A 669 -19.36 -11.01 -10.96
CA GLU A 669 -20.27 -10.50 -9.94
C GLU A 669 -19.82 -9.15 -9.35
N LEU A 670 -18.54 -8.79 -9.47
CA LEU A 670 -18.02 -7.51 -9.01
C LEU A 670 -18.51 -6.36 -9.90
N HIS A 671 -19.40 -5.52 -9.39
CA HIS A 671 -19.83 -4.30 -10.06
C HIS A 671 -18.95 -3.12 -9.60
N SER A 672 -18.25 -2.47 -10.52
CA SER A 672 -17.22 -1.46 -10.23
C SER A 672 -17.67 -0.08 -10.71
N ILE A 673 -17.82 0.88 -9.80
CA ILE A 673 -18.22 2.26 -10.14
C ILE A 673 -17.31 3.29 -9.48
N PRO A 674 -17.29 4.55 -9.95
CA PRO A 674 -16.69 5.64 -9.20
C PRO A 674 -17.08 5.63 -7.72
N THR A 675 -16.12 5.95 -6.85
CA THR A 675 -16.44 6.45 -5.51
C THR A 675 -17.36 7.67 -5.61
N PRO A 676 -18.20 7.96 -4.60
CA PRO A 676 -18.75 9.29 -4.43
C PRO A 676 -17.68 10.37 -4.64
N SER A 677 -18.01 11.37 -5.46
CA SER A 677 -17.10 12.48 -5.80
C SER A 677 -17.47 13.77 -5.09
N LYS A 678 -18.58 13.78 -4.34
CA LYS A 678 -18.99 14.87 -3.47
C LYS A 678 -19.19 14.39 -2.04
N TRP A 679 -19.07 15.28 -1.06
CA TRP A 679 -19.52 14.99 0.30
C TRP A 679 -21.04 14.91 0.36
N ARG A 680 -21.73 15.94 -0.18
CA ARG A 680 -23.18 16.04 -0.38
C ARG A 680 -23.50 16.50 -1.81
N LYS A 681 -24.74 16.31 -2.28
CA LYS A 681 -25.16 16.62 -3.66
C LYS A 681 -24.88 18.07 -4.08
N GLU A 682 -24.95 18.98 -3.12
CA GLU A 682 -24.86 20.44 -3.25
C GLU A 682 -23.43 20.98 -3.38
N ASN A 683 -22.38 20.18 -3.14
CA ASN A 683 -20.99 20.68 -3.32
C ASN A 683 -20.77 21.06 -4.80
N GLN A 684 -20.02 22.14 -5.05
CA GLN A 684 -19.91 22.71 -6.39
C GLN A 684 -19.23 21.76 -7.39
N TYR A 685 -18.19 21.04 -6.96
CA TYR A 685 -17.32 20.24 -7.84
C TYR A 685 -17.31 18.76 -7.47
N ASN A 686 -17.06 17.94 -8.48
CA ASN A 686 -16.80 16.52 -8.33
C ASN A 686 -15.31 16.28 -8.11
N VAL A 687 -14.90 15.84 -6.91
CA VAL A 687 -13.50 15.58 -6.55
C VAL A 687 -13.10 14.14 -6.90
N ILE A 688 -11.96 14.02 -7.58
CA ILE A 688 -11.26 12.77 -7.86
C ILE A 688 -9.99 12.72 -7.00
N TYR A 689 -9.81 11.67 -6.20
CA TYR A 689 -8.58 11.47 -5.42
C TYR A 689 -7.49 10.85 -6.30
N SER A 690 -6.40 11.58 -6.54
CA SER A 690 -5.20 11.09 -7.23
C SER A 690 -4.18 10.58 -6.20
N GLN A 691 -3.82 9.31 -6.34
CA GLN A 691 -2.82 8.61 -5.54
C GLN A 691 -1.97 7.71 -6.45
N GLY A 692 -0.90 7.12 -5.90
CA GLY A 692 0.05 6.32 -6.66
C GLY A 692 1.29 7.11 -7.12
N PRO A 693 2.42 6.41 -7.36
CA PRO A 693 3.73 7.04 -7.40
C PRO A 693 3.99 7.86 -8.66
N SER A 694 4.79 8.91 -8.48
CA SER A 694 5.42 9.66 -9.55
C SER A 694 6.82 9.11 -9.82
N ILE A 695 7.35 9.37 -11.02
CA ILE A 695 8.77 9.20 -11.31
C ILE A 695 9.49 10.46 -10.80
N ILE A 696 10.42 10.27 -9.86
CA ILE A 696 11.19 11.34 -9.21
C ILE A 696 12.67 11.06 -9.42
N GLY A 697 13.41 12.00 -10.01
CA GLY A 697 14.84 11.86 -10.29
C GLY A 697 15.71 12.37 -9.15
N LEU A 698 16.89 11.77 -8.97
CA LEU A 698 17.88 12.19 -7.97
C LEU A 698 19.16 12.69 -8.66
N ARG A 699 19.77 13.77 -8.15
CA ARG A 699 21.08 14.23 -8.61
C ARG A 699 22.13 13.19 -8.22
N SER A 700 22.75 12.59 -9.23
CA SER A 700 23.96 11.77 -9.11
C SER A 700 25.14 12.52 -9.75
N ASN A 701 26.17 11.82 -10.23
CA ASN A 701 27.16 12.43 -11.14
C ASN A 701 26.52 12.63 -12.55
N PRO A 702 27.07 13.48 -13.43
CA PRO A 702 26.45 13.79 -14.72
C PRO A 702 26.12 12.58 -15.61
N VAL A 703 26.98 11.56 -15.65
CA VAL A 703 26.77 10.37 -16.49
C VAL A 703 25.53 9.59 -16.05
N ASN A 704 25.37 9.37 -14.74
CA ASN A 704 24.19 8.68 -14.23
C ASN A 704 22.91 9.56 -14.27
N GLN A 705 23.02 10.89 -14.19
CA GLN A 705 21.90 11.81 -14.42
C GLN A 705 21.39 11.71 -15.87
N ASP A 706 22.27 11.77 -16.86
CA ASP A 706 21.87 11.68 -18.27
C ASP A 706 21.37 10.28 -18.64
N ALA A 707 21.94 9.22 -18.07
CA ALA A 707 21.42 7.86 -18.22
C ALA A 707 20.01 7.68 -17.62
N ALA A 708 19.72 8.33 -16.48
CA ALA A 708 18.39 8.35 -15.88
C ALA A 708 17.37 9.10 -16.77
N LYS A 709 17.77 10.22 -17.35
CA LYS A 709 16.96 10.96 -18.34
C LYS A 709 16.70 10.13 -19.60
N ALA A 710 17.70 9.43 -20.12
CA ALA A 710 17.58 8.55 -21.28
C ALA A 710 16.55 7.43 -21.06
N PHE A 711 16.61 6.75 -19.90
CA PHE A 711 15.65 5.71 -19.56
C PHE A 711 14.23 6.25 -19.45
N VAL A 712 14.04 7.37 -18.76
CA VAL A 712 12.71 8.00 -18.60
C VAL A 712 12.16 8.50 -19.94
N LYS A 713 12.99 9.10 -20.79
CA LYS A 713 12.58 9.55 -22.14
C LYS A 713 12.08 8.38 -22.97
N TRP A 714 12.84 7.28 -23.02
CA TRP A 714 12.43 6.06 -23.70
C TRP A 714 11.14 5.49 -23.13
N LEU A 715 11.06 5.35 -21.80
CA LEU A 715 9.93 4.70 -21.10
C LEU A 715 8.58 5.39 -21.38
N LEU A 716 8.59 6.73 -21.47
CA LEU A 716 7.37 7.54 -21.49
C LEU A 716 6.99 8.05 -22.89
N THR A 717 7.97 8.28 -23.77
CA THR A 717 7.76 9.00 -25.04
C THR A 717 8.02 8.18 -26.31
N THR A 718 8.42 6.90 -26.21
CA THR A 718 8.51 6.04 -27.40
C THR A 718 7.17 5.42 -27.76
N ASP A 719 6.73 5.60 -29.01
CA ASP A 719 5.57 4.89 -29.58
C ASP A 719 5.96 3.57 -30.28
N LYS A 720 7.26 3.22 -30.27
CA LYS A 720 7.74 1.92 -30.73
C LYS A 720 7.24 0.82 -29.79
N LYS A 721 6.68 -0.25 -30.36
CA LYS A 721 6.17 -1.40 -29.60
C LYS A 721 7.21 -2.50 -29.48
N TYR A 722 7.20 -3.18 -28.33
CA TYR A 722 8.12 -4.26 -27.99
C TYR A 722 7.35 -5.47 -27.43
N ASP A 723 7.93 -6.66 -27.57
CA ASP A 723 7.39 -7.90 -27.02
C ASP A 723 7.75 -8.05 -25.53
N PHE A 724 6.85 -7.67 -24.64
CA PHE A 724 7.01 -7.87 -23.20
C PHE A 724 6.45 -9.24 -22.76
N ALA A 725 7.16 -9.95 -21.89
CA ALA A 725 6.67 -11.19 -21.30
C ALA A 725 5.62 -10.91 -20.21
N ASN A 726 4.53 -11.70 -20.18
CA ASN A 726 3.42 -11.51 -19.23
C ASN A 726 2.92 -12.81 -18.58
N GLY A 727 3.80 -13.80 -18.38
CA GLY A 727 3.45 -15.13 -17.86
C GLY A 727 2.69 -15.98 -18.89
N ASN A 728 1.51 -15.52 -19.31
CA ASN A 728 0.61 -16.17 -20.27
C ASN A 728 1.01 -15.92 -21.74
N GLY A 729 2.29 -15.66 -22.01
CA GLY A 729 2.84 -15.33 -23.33
C GLY A 729 3.47 -13.94 -23.42
N LYS A 730 3.41 -13.34 -24.61
CA LYS A 730 3.95 -12.01 -24.96
C LYS A 730 2.85 -11.00 -25.23
N LEU A 731 3.11 -9.72 -24.94
CA LEU A 731 2.29 -8.58 -25.34
C LEU A 731 3.13 -7.59 -26.15
N ASN A 732 2.65 -7.22 -27.34
CA ASN A 732 3.29 -6.23 -28.20
C ASN A 732 2.67 -4.84 -27.94
N LEU A 733 3.34 -4.04 -27.11
CA LEU A 733 2.85 -2.75 -26.59
C LEU A 733 3.99 -1.73 -26.52
N THR A 734 3.69 -0.43 -26.34
CA THR A 734 4.72 0.54 -25.93
C THR A 734 5.12 0.29 -24.47
N PRO A 735 6.29 0.76 -23.99
CA PRO A 735 6.71 0.59 -22.60
C PRO A 735 5.69 1.20 -21.61
N ARG A 736 5.20 2.41 -21.92
CA ARG A 736 4.11 3.12 -21.23
C ARG A 736 2.84 2.27 -21.12
N ASP A 737 2.36 1.75 -22.25
CA ASP A 737 1.09 1.01 -22.33
C ASP A 737 1.16 -0.35 -21.63
N PHE A 738 2.32 -1.01 -21.71
CA PHE A 738 2.58 -2.24 -20.96
C PHE A 738 2.57 -2.00 -19.44
N LEU A 739 3.24 -0.96 -18.94
CA LEU A 739 3.23 -0.67 -17.50
C LEU A 739 1.84 -0.28 -16.99
N GLN A 740 1.09 0.57 -17.70
CA GLN A 740 -0.28 0.91 -17.31
C GLN A 740 -1.16 -0.34 -17.13
N ARG A 741 -1.13 -1.23 -18.14
CA ARG A 741 -1.88 -2.49 -18.14
C ARG A 741 -1.48 -3.45 -17.01
N GLN A 742 -0.19 -3.66 -16.77
CA GLN A 742 0.27 -4.66 -15.80
C GLN A 742 0.33 -4.16 -14.36
N MET A 743 0.57 -2.87 -14.14
CA MET A 743 0.66 -2.30 -12.80
C MET A 743 -0.70 -1.89 -12.22
N SER A 744 -1.74 -1.83 -13.05
CA SER A 744 -3.07 -1.26 -12.75
C SER A 744 -3.03 0.23 -12.37
N TYR A 745 -2.29 1.01 -13.17
CA TYR A 745 -2.22 2.47 -13.06
C TYR A 745 -2.52 3.15 -14.40
N ILE A 746 -2.98 4.41 -14.34
CA ILE A 746 -3.09 5.31 -15.48
C ILE A 746 -1.88 6.25 -15.49
N LEU A 747 -1.33 6.49 -16.68
CA LEU A 747 -0.31 7.51 -16.90
C LEU A 747 -0.96 8.70 -17.63
N PRO A 748 -1.12 9.87 -16.98
CA PRO A 748 -1.82 11.03 -17.57
C PRO A 748 -0.95 11.79 -18.57
N TYR A 749 -0.51 11.13 -19.63
CA TYR A 749 0.13 11.77 -20.79
C TYR A 749 -0.88 12.65 -21.54
N LYS A 750 -0.42 13.59 -22.36
CA LYS A 750 -1.29 14.49 -23.10
C LYS A 750 -2.14 13.71 -24.12
N GLY A 751 -3.47 13.74 -23.99
CA GLY A 751 -4.40 13.00 -24.86
C GLY A 751 -4.80 11.60 -24.34
N PHE A 752 -4.37 11.20 -23.13
CA PHE A 752 -4.71 9.90 -22.55
C PHE A 752 -6.23 9.65 -22.41
N GLU A 753 -7.02 10.72 -22.32
CA GLU A 753 -8.48 10.71 -22.20
C GLU A 753 -9.22 10.15 -23.44
N VAL A 754 -8.57 10.06 -24.60
CA VAL A 754 -9.20 9.63 -25.86
C VAL A 754 -9.33 8.09 -25.92
N ALA A 755 -10.44 7.58 -25.41
CA ALA A 755 -10.59 6.18 -25.03
C ALA A 755 -10.63 5.14 -26.17
N GLU A 756 -10.73 5.50 -27.45
CA GLU A 756 -11.03 4.54 -28.54
C GLU A 756 -9.96 3.46 -28.74
N GLY A 757 -8.69 3.71 -28.42
CA GLY A 757 -7.64 2.67 -28.40
C GLY A 757 -7.59 1.83 -27.11
N THR A 758 -8.24 2.28 -26.04
CA THR A 758 -7.89 1.89 -24.66
C THR A 758 -8.52 0.59 -24.18
N ALA A 759 -9.57 0.09 -24.84
CA ALA A 759 -10.17 -1.22 -24.50
C ALA A 759 -9.13 -2.36 -24.53
N SER A 760 -8.15 -2.27 -25.44
CA SER A 760 -7.03 -3.22 -25.55
C SER A 760 -5.98 -3.10 -24.43
N LEU A 761 -5.93 -1.96 -23.73
CA LEU A 761 -5.07 -1.72 -22.57
C LEU A 761 -5.66 -2.34 -21.30
N PHE A 762 -6.98 -2.23 -21.10
CA PHE A 762 -7.63 -2.66 -19.86
C PHE A 762 -8.00 -4.15 -19.85
N GLY A 763 -8.39 -4.70 -21.00
CA GLY A 763 -8.97 -6.05 -21.05
C GLY A 763 -10.20 -6.15 -20.14
N LYS A 764 -10.13 -7.03 -19.13
CA LYS A 764 -11.17 -7.20 -18.11
C LYS A 764 -11.12 -6.20 -16.94
N ASN A 765 -10.04 -5.42 -16.78
CA ASN A 765 -9.85 -4.61 -15.57
C ASN A 765 -10.82 -3.41 -15.52
N GLU A 766 -11.98 -3.61 -14.89
CA GLU A 766 -13.01 -2.58 -14.73
C GLU A 766 -12.53 -1.41 -13.85
N TYR A 767 -11.66 -1.64 -12.86
CA TYR A 767 -11.08 -0.57 -12.04
C TYR A 767 -10.23 0.40 -12.87
N LEU A 768 -9.49 -0.09 -13.87
CA LEU A 768 -8.76 0.77 -14.82
C LEU A 768 -9.71 1.57 -15.70
N LYS A 769 -10.88 1.03 -16.09
CA LYS A 769 -11.91 1.79 -16.83
C LYS A 769 -12.52 2.90 -15.97
N VAL A 770 -12.80 2.61 -14.70
CA VAL A 770 -13.22 3.63 -13.71
C VAL A 770 -12.13 4.69 -13.53
N ALA A 771 -10.86 4.29 -13.42
CA ALA A 771 -9.73 5.22 -13.30
C ALA A 771 -9.59 6.13 -14.54
N LEU A 772 -9.63 5.58 -15.76
CA LEU A 772 -9.58 6.37 -16.99
C LEU A 772 -10.78 7.32 -17.08
N SER A 773 -12.00 6.82 -16.84
CA SER A 773 -13.23 7.62 -16.90
C SER A 773 -13.19 8.81 -15.95
N LEU A 774 -12.74 8.59 -14.70
CA LEU A 774 -12.57 9.67 -13.72
C LEU A 774 -11.45 10.62 -14.11
N PHE A 775 -10.25 10.13 -14.44
CA PHE A 775 -9.12 11.01 -14.75
C PHE A 775 -9.29 11.76 -16.08
N GLY A 776 -9.95 11.18 -17.08
CA GLY A 776 -10.30 11.87 -18.33
C GLY A 776 -11.28 13.03 -18.10
N LYS A 777 -12.29 12.84 -17.23
CA LYS A 777 -13.11 13.96 -16.74
C LYS A 777 -12.28 14.96 -15.93
N GLY A 778 -11.40 14.49 -15.05
CA GLY A 778 -10.49 15.34 -14.29
C GLY A 778 -9.53 16.19 -15.16
N ALA A 779 -9.26 15.77 -16.39
CA ALA A 779 -8.48 16.50 -17.38
C ALA A 779 -9.32 17.50 -18.20
N THR A 780 -10.55 17.14 -18.58
CA THR A 780 -11.35 17.84 -19.61
C THR A 780 -12.60 18.56 -19.11
N ASP A 781 -13.20 18.11 -17.99
CA ASP A 781 -14.46 18.64 -17.46
C ASP A 781 -14.20 19.71 -16.39
N LYS A 782 -14.68 20.93 -16.67
CA LYS A 782 -14.56 22.09 -15.78
C LYS A 782 -15.23 21.92 -14.40
N ASP A 783 -16.12 20.95 -14.23
CA ASP A 783 -16.83 20.68 -12.97
C ASP A 783 -16.20 19.53 -12.16
N TYR A 784 -15.14 18.89 -12.68
CA TYR A 784 -14.31 17.93 -11.96
C TYR A 784 -13.00 18.55 -11.45
N ARG A 785 -12.50 18.07 -10.31
CA ARG A 785 -11.26 18.55 -9.68
C ARG A 785 -10.43 17.37 -9.20
N VAL A 786 -9.18 17.29 -9.65
CA VAL A 786 -8.21 16.30 -9.15
C VAL A 786 -7.60 16.82 -7.86
N TYR A 787 -7.72 16.05 -6.77
CA TYR A 787 -6.97 16.28 -5.53
C TYR A 787 -5.77 15.35 -5.48
N GLU A 788 -4.58 15.90 -5.25
CA GLU A 788 -3.38 15.15 -4.90
C GLU A 788 -2.76 15.80 -3.65
N GLU A 789 -2.17 15.00 -2.77
CA GLU A 789 -1.56 15.51 -1.54
C GLU A 789 -0.30 16.34 -1.88
N PRO A 790 -0.18 17.57 -1.35
CA PRO A 790 0.91 18.46 -1.70
C PRO A 790 2.25 17.93 -1.16
N GLY A 791 3.31 18.06 -1.95
CA GLY A 791 4.65 17.67 -1.50
C GLY A 791 5.12 18.57 -0.36
N SER A 792 5.61 17.96 0.72
CA SER A 792 6.14 18.66 1.89
C SER A 792 6.92 17.67 2.74
N SER A 793 7.98 18.14 3.41
CA SER A 793 8.76 17.30 4.34
C SER A 793 7.96 16.85 5.57
N LYS A 794 6.80 17.47 5.85
CA LYS A 794 5.85 17.05 6.91
C LYS A 794 4.76 16.06 6.45
N ALA A 795 4.45 15.99 5.15
CA ALA A 795 3.19 15.40 4.67
C ALA A 795 3.01 13.92 5.07
N GLN A 796 4.09 13.11 5.06
CA GLN A 796 4.01 11.70 5.48
C GLN A 796 3.69 11.57 6.99
N THR A 797 4.28 12.41 7.84
CA THR A 797 3.99 12.44 9.28
C THR A 797 2.56 12.90 9.54
N PHE A 798 2.10 13.91 8.81
CA PHE A 798 0.72 14.37 8.85
C PHE A 798 -0.27 13.24 8.48
N ARG A 799 -0.07 12.61 7.33
CA ARG A 799 -0.89 11.47 6.86
C ARG A 799 -0.94 10.34 7.89
N ASN A 800 0.22 9.90 8.39
CA ASN A 800 0.30 8.86 9.42
C ASN A 800 -0.50 9.22 10.69
N SER A 801 -0.54 10.50 11.07
CA SER A 801 -1.30 10.97 12.24
C SER A 801 -2.82 10.98 12.01
N ILE A 802 -3.28 11.18 10.76
CA ILE A 802 -4.69 10.99 10.39
C ILE A 802 -5.06 9.50 10.40
N ASP A 803 -4.23 8.64 9.81
CA ASP A 803 -4.43 7.18 9.80
C ASP A 803 -4.53 6.63 11.25
N ALA A 804 -3.63 7.06 12.14
CA ALA A 804 -3.64 6.69 13.55
C ALA A 804 -4.85 7.26 14.34
N ALA A 805 -5.36 8.43 13.96
CA ALA A 805 -6.55 9.01 14.59
C ALA A 805 -7.82 8.19 14.24
N TRP A 806 -7.99 7.83 12.96
CA TRP A 806 -9.07 6.96 12.48
C TRP A 806 -8.98 5.53 13.02
N GLU A 807 -7.78 4.93 13.03
CA GLU A 807 -7.57 3.64 13.68
C GLU A 807 -7.92 3.71 15.18
N GLY A 808 -7.58 4.82 15.84
CA GLY A 808 -7.97 5.08 17.22
C GLY A 808 -9.48 5.26 17.43
N LEU A 809 -10.25 5.63 16.39
CA LEU A 809 -11.72 5.66 16.45
C LEU A 809 -12.25 4.23 16.36
N GLN A 810 -11.87 3.47 15.32
CA GLN A 810 -12.29 2.09 15.15
C GLN A 810 -11.95 1.24 16.39
N LYS A 811 -10.74 1.37 16.93
CA LYS A 811 -10.33 0.71 18.18
C LYS A 811 -11.15 1.15 19.40
N SER A 812 -11.58 2.41 19.50
CA SER A 812 -12.44 2.85 20.62
C SER A 812 -13.85 2.24 20.57
N VAL A 813 -14.30 1.84 19.38
CA VAL A 813 -15.60 1.21 19.14
C VAL A 813 -15.51 -0.32 19.25
N ASP A 814 -14.49 -0.94 18.66
CA ASP A 814 -14.25 -2.39 18.69
C ASP A 814 -13.98 -2.91 20.11
N ASN A 815 -13.28 -2.12 20.94
CA ASN A 815 -12.97 -2.47 22.32
C ASN A 815 -14.04 -2.02 23.34
N GLN A 816 -15.24 -1.59 22.90
CA GLN A 816 -16.29 -1.14 23.80
C GLN A 816 -16.87 -2.32 24.60
N THR A 817 -16.48 -2.39 25.88
CA THR A 817 -16.85 -3.43 26.85
C THR A 817 -17.99 -2.99 27.77
N ALA A 818 -18.05 -1.70 28.10
CA ALA A 818 -19.07 -1.07 28.92
C ALA A 818 -19.68 0.16 28.23
N ALA A 819 -20.93 0.49 28.55
CA ALA A 819 -21.62 1.68 28.04
C ALA A 819 -20.98 3.01 28.49
N THR A 820 -20.02 2.96 29.42
CA THR A 820 -19.24 4.10 29.92
C THR A 820 -17.93 4.33 29.16
N ASP A 821 -17.53 3.41 28.27
CA ASP A 821 -16.26 3.52 27.54
C ASP A 821 -16.33 4.69 26.55
N LYS A 822 -15.53 5.74 26.77
CA LYS A 822 -15.60 6.97 26.00
C LYS A 822 -15.07 6.76 24.57
N ILE A 823 -16.00 6.66 23.62
CA ILE A 823 -15.74 6.70 22.18
C ILE A 823 -15.02 8.02 21.82
N GLN A 824 -14.14 7.97 20.82
CA GLN A 824 -13.39 9.14 20.37
C GLN A 824 -14.30 10.28 19.89
N ASP A 825 -14.12 11.48 20.42
CA ASP A 825 -14.77 12.72 19.94
C ASP A 825 -13.87 13.49 18.94
N PHE A 826 -14.45 14.46 18.23
CA PHE A 826 -13.72 15.24 17.22
C PHE A 826 -12.53 16.02 17.80
N SER A 827 -12.63 16.49 19.05
CA SER A 827 -11.54 17.20 19.72
C SER A 827 -10.34 16.27 19.94
N ASN A 828 -10.60 15.03 20.39
CA ASN A 828 -9.60 14.00 20.56
C ASN A 828 -9.01 13.54 19.22
N PHE A 829 -9.83 13.39 18.17
CA PHE A 829 -9.40 13.12 16.80
C PHE A 829 -8.44 14.19 16.29
N ALA A 830 -8.86 15.46 16.32
CA ALA A 830 -8.04 16.59 15.89
C ALA A 830 -6.74 16.71 16.71
N SER A 831 -6.78 16.46 18.02
CA SER A 831 -5.57 16.52 18.88
C SER A 831 -4.52 15.43 18.61
N LYS A 832 -4.88 14.35 17.93
CA LYS A 832 -3.95 13.27 17.54
C LYS A 832 -3.22 13.57 16.22
N ILE A 833 -3.79 14.44 15.40
CA ILE A 833 -3.21 14.88 14.14
C ILE A 833 -2.12 15.93 14.46
N GLN A 834 -0.97 15.83 13.80
CA GLN A 834 0.18 16.73 14.02
C GLN A 834 0.14 17.93 13.06
N ALA A 835 0.96 18.97 13.28
CA ALA A 835 0.94 20.20 12.46
C ALA A 835 2.32 20.85 12.25
#